data_AF-A0A5N6UMC7-F1
#
_entry.id   AF-A0A5N6UMC7-F1
#
_cell.length_a   1.000
_cell.length_b   1.000
_cell.length_c   1.000
_cell.angle_alpha   90.00
_cell.angle_beta   90.00
_cell.angle_gamma   90.00
#
_symmetry.space_group_name_H-M   'P 1'
#
loop_
_entity.id
_entity.type
_entity.pdbx_description
1 polymer ?
#
loop_
_entity_poly.entity_id
_entity_poly.type
_entity_poly.pdbx_seq_one_letter_code
_entity_poly.pdbx_strand_id
1 'polypeptide(L)'
;MQSKPKGLKVLVVGAGIGGLAAAIALRQQGHEVEVFERSRFANEVGAAIHLTPNANGLLKRIGVDARKYGAVLTEQLRDYNSDGELQYTLDTSLISGSWQHEWVLIHRAHLHEALKDKAQAPGKGTPVVLHTSAKVANLDPHAATVTLEDGKRFEGDLVLGADGVHSVARRHVSGKDVKAFSSGRNAFRFMVPRKEVLEDPETAHMVQTNGTVLMWHSADSKVVIYPCVNNEILNFVCIHPDTLTNEYVTHGWNQGVGKGTLLDAFKDFEPGVLKLLNKADPETLKIWPLLDMETLPQWVNGRLALMGDAAHPFLPYRASGGAMAIEDGLSLAVMLPGDLRREDVSTRLHLYEKARQDRVLQIQEYTRESGRRHVGGKEAAIISSYIYDHDEWDHSSEVLRQHLWAQNKQVYYRQPTVFGPMPGPRQDFWGRSRAAASSKTKFCTASVRLKTSRTLLKNLLPNASYSFTGMGSVAYATFSQTTLDGLDWLAGGGYSHFGLYIHDVQYKSADGQITEGSYLPVLFEDLVDPIISGREELGFPKVFSTIDVNRRRHSYHVTTSWRGGVWGRLSLTGLEETSQEEQQTNGATKTPPNLLLHRYMPCVGKDQKGIPEAEYPVVVDSAQDLTIVPSRITRELRATDAKLEIDGLDWNQLPTLHHIVSRLAEIPVYEVIEAKVVEGEGVADVSSARKVEP
;
A
#
# COMPACT_ATOMS: atom_id res chain seq x y z
N MET A 1 -18.63 12.00 22.62
CA MET A 1 -18.11 12.45 21.31
C MET A 1 -16.63 12.73 21.47
N GLN A 2 -15.74 11.85 21.03
CA GLN A 2 -14.31 12.16 20.97
C GLN A 2 -14.10 13.19 19.85
N SER A 3 -13.42 14.29 20.14
CA SER A 3 -13.06 15.31 19.15
C SER A 3 -12.27 14.64 18.02
N LYS A 4 -12.66 14.86 16.76
CA LYS A 4 -11.85 14.43 15.61
C LYS A 4 -10.41 14.92 15.82
N PRO A 5 -9.38 14.09 15.60
CA PRO A 5 -8.00 14.55 15.70
C PRO A 5 -7.81 15.76 14.78
N LYS A 6 -7.18 16.81 15.32
CA LYS A 6 -6.85 18.02 14.57
C LYS A 6 -5.66 17.69 13.67
N GLY A 7 -5.76 17.98 12.37
CA GLY A 7 -4.64 17.79 11.45
C GLY A 7 -3.41 18.63 11.82
N LEU A 8 -2.24 18.17 11.39
CA LEU A 8 -0.96 18.87 11.57
C LEU A 8 -0.91 20.25 10.89
N LYS A 9 -0.06 21.14 11.41
CA LYS A 9 0.33 22.42 10.84
C LYS A 9 1.62 22.28 10.02
N VAL A 10 1.53 22.44 8.71
CA VAL A 10 2.64 22.29 7.76
C VAL A 10 3.15 23.65 7.28
N LEU A 11 4.46 23.87 7.38
CA LEU A 11 5.13 25.05 6.84
C LEU A 11 5.83 24.69 5.53
N VAL A 12 5.45 25.31 4.41
CA VAL A 12 6.06 25.05 3.09
C VAL A 12 6.90 26.25 2.67
N VAL A 13 8.19 26.03 2.44
CA VAL A 13 9.13 27.07 2.01
C VAL A 13 9.26 27.03 0.50
N GLY A 14 8.66 27.99 -0.19
CA GLY A 14 8.63 28.11 -1.66
C GLY A 14 7.25 27.84 -2.23
N ALA A 15 6.70 28.81 -2.97
CA ALA A 15 5.42 28.67 -3.67
C ALA A 15 5.61 28.33 -5.16
N GLY A 16 6.59 27.48 -5.47
CA GLY A 16 6.73 26.90 -6.81
C GLY A 16 5.64 25.88 -7.12
N ILE A 17 5.71 25.25 -8.30
CA ILE A 17 4.76 24.22 -8.74
C ILE A 17 4.65 23.08 -7.70
N GLY A 18 5.79 22.52 -7.28
CA GLY A 18 5.81 21.44 -6.28
C GLY A 18 5.29 21.87 -4.91
N GLY A 19 5.72 23.04 -4.43
CA GLY A 19 5.29 23.57 -3.13
C GLY A 19 3.78 23.83 -3.05
N LEU A 20 3.20 24.42 -4.10
CA LEU A 20 1.75 24.62 -4.18
C LEU A 20 0.99 23.29 -4.37
N ALA A 21 1.51 22.36 -5.18
CA ALA A 21 0.90 21.03 -5.32
C ALA A 21 0.87 20.27 -3.99
N ALA A 22 1.98 20.26 -3.23
CA ALA A 22 2.05 19.70 -1.89
C ALA A 22 1.06 20.38 -0.94
N ALA A 23 0.99 21.71 -0.97
CA ALA A 23 0.08 22.47 -0.12
C ALA A 23 -1.39 22.13 -0.36
N ILE A 24 -1.80 22.00 -1.63
CA ILE A 24 -3.16 21.57 -2.00
C ILE A 24 -3.42 20.13 -1.55
N ALA A 25 -2.47 19.21 -1.78
CA ALA A 25 -2.65 17.81 -1.42
C ALA A 25 -2.75 17.62 0.11
N LEU A 26 -1.91 18.31 0.88
CA LEU A 26 -1.88 18.23 2.35
C LEU A 26 -3.11 18.88 2.99
N ARG A 27 -3.59 20.03 2.50
CA ARG A 27 -4.87 20.59 3.00
C ARG A 27 -6.03 19.61 2.76
N GLN A 28 -6.03 18.90 1.63
CA GLN A 28 -7.06 17.91 1.31
C GLN A 28 -6.99 16.66 2.20
N GLN A 29 -5.86 16.41 2.87
CA GLN A 29 -5.73 15.41 3.94
C GLN A 29 -6.22 15.92 5.30
N GLY A 30 -6.54 17.21 5.44
CA GLY A 30 -7.06 17.82 6.67
C GLY A 30 -6.04 18.63 7.45
N HIS A 31 -4.86 18.90 6.89
CA HIS A 31 -3.81 19.70 7.51
C HIS A 31 -4.06 21.22 7.38
N GLU A 32 -3.52 21.99 8.31
CA GLU A 32 -3.38 23.45 8.21
C GLU A 32 -2.06 23.74 7.50
N VAL A 33 -2.07 24.50 6.40
CA VAL A 33 -0.87 24.70 5.58
C VAL A 33 -0.58 26.19 5.38
N GLU A 34 0.65 26.59 5.69
CA GLU A 34 1.19 27.92 5.42
C GLU A 34 2.35 27.83 4.41
N VAL A 35 2.32 28.65 3.35
CA VAL A 35 3.35 28.69 2.30
C VAL A 35 4.07 30.03 2.35
N PHE A 36 5.40 30.02 2.30
CA PHE A 36 6.25 31.21 2.34
C PHE A 36 6.97 31.41 1.00
N GLU A 37 6.76 32.55 0.37
CA GLU A 37 7.34 32.89 -0.93
C GLU A 37 8.01 34.27 -0.91
N ARG A 38 9.25 34.34 -1.42
CA ARG A 38 10.05 35.57 -1.44
C ARG A 38 9.53 36.61 -2.42
N SER A 39 8.90 36.21 -3.52
CA SER A 39 8.44 37.12 -4.56
C SER A 39 7.05 37.72 -4.25
N ARG A 40 6.70 38.79 -4.98
CA ARG A 40 5.36 39.39 -5.00
C ARG A 40 4.49 38.85 -6.15
N PHE A 41 5.00 37.91 -6.94
CA PHE A 41 4.40 37.44 -8.19
C PHE A 41 4.10 38.53 -9.23
N ALA A 42 4.76 39.70 -9.15
CA ALA A 42 4.42 40.86 -9.98
C ALA A 42 4.84 40.72 -11.46
N ASN A 43 5.78 39.83 -11.80
CA ASN A 43 6.36 39.71 -13.14
C ASN A 43 6.76 38.25 -13.47
N GLU A 44 5.81 37.31 -13.50
CA GLU A 44 6.12 35.97 -14.04
C GLU A 44 6.13 35.98 -15.58
N VAL A 45 7.18 36.57 -16.16
CA VAL A 45 7.53 36.32 -17.58
C VAL A 45 8.17 34.94 -17.62
N GLY A 46 7.39 33.93 -17.97
CA GLY A 46 7.75 32.52 -17.84
C GLY A 46 7.84 31.80 -19.17
N ALA A 47 8.68 30.77 -19.22
CA ALA A 47 8.64 29.78 -20.29
C ALA A 47 7.44 28.83 -20.12
N ALA A 48 7.17 27.99 -21.12
CA ALA A 48 6.22 26.89 -20.99
C ALA A 48 6.88 25.64 -20.37
N ILE A 49 6.02 24.71 -19.94
CA ILE A 49 6.41 23.38 -19.44
C ILE A 49 5.47 22.31 -20.02
N HIS A 50 5.96 21.08 -19.99
CA HIS A 50 5.16 19.89 -20.28
C HIS A 50 4.57 19.37 -18.98
N LEU A 51 3.29 19.00 -19.02
CA LEU A 51 2.62 18.17 -18.02
C LEU A 51 2.45 16.78 -18.64
N THR A 52 3.40 15.91 -18.33
CA THR A 52 3.39 14.51 -18.74
C THR A 52 2.24 13.75 -18.07
N PRO A 53 1.82 12.59 -18.60
CA PRO A 53 0.66 11.84 -18.10
C PRO A 53 0.65 11.60 -16.58
N ASN A 54 1.77 11.13 -16.03
CA ASN A 54 1.99 10.93 -14.60
C ASN A 54 1.72 12.21 -13.77
N ALA A 55 2.25 13.36 -14.19
CA ALA A 55 2.04 14.62 -13.48
C ALA A 55 0.64 15.21 -13.67
N ASN A 56 0.09 15.13 -14.89
CA ASN A 56 -1.25 15.64 -15.19
C ASN A 56 -2.33 14.87 -14.42
N GLY A 57 -2.16 13.54 -14.26
CA GLY A 57 -3.03 12.71 -13.43
C GLY A 57 -3.10 13.17 -11.99
N LEU A 58 -1.93 13.41 -11.40
CA LEU A 58 -1.78 13.91 -10.04
C LEU A 58 -2.40 15.31 -9.86
N LEU A 59 -2.23 16.22 -10.83
CA LEU A 59 -2.91 17.51 -10.80
C LEU A 59 -4.44 17.37 -10.87
N LYS A 60 -4.95 16.52 -11.77
CA LYS A 60 -6.39 16.21 -11.85
C LYS A 60 -6.91 15.63 -10.54
N ARG A 61 -6.14 14.77 -9.86
CA ARG A 61 -6.47 14.19 -8.55
C ARG A 61 -6.69 15.23 -7.46
N ILE A 62 -5.85 16.27 -7.42
CA ILE A 62 -6.03 17.40 -6.49
C ILE A 62 -7.03 18.44 -6.99
N GLY A 63 -7.68 18.19 -8.14
CA GLY A 63 -8.73 19.02 -8.72
C GLY A 63 -8.22 20.27 -9.45
N VAL A 64 -7.03 20.18 -10.04
CA VAL A 64 -6.43 21.18 -10.95
C VAL A 64 -6.53 20.65 -12.36
N ASP A 65 -7.25 21.37 -13.22
CA ASP A 65 -7.39 21.05 -14.64
C ASP A 65 -6.66 22.08 -15.48
N ALA A 66 -5.48 21.71 -15.97
CA ALA A 66 -4.62 22.59 -16.75
C ALA A 66 -5.27 23.08 -18.06
N ARG A 67 -6.23 22.34 -18.62
CA ARG A 67 -6.91 22.74 -19.87
C ARG A 67 -7.73 24.01 -19.70
N LYS A 68 -8.26 24.26 -18.50
CA LYS A 68 -8.98 25.51 -18.16
C LYS A 68 -8.08 26.74 -18.12
N TYR A 69 -6.77 26.53 -18.04
CA TYR A 69 -5.74 27.58 -17.98
C TYR A 69 -4.92 27.65 -19.27
N GLY A 70 -5.51 27.21 -20.39
CA GLY A 70 -4.91 27.32 -21.71
C GLY A 70 -3.84 26.28 -22.02
N ALA A 71 -3.78 25.17 -21.28
CA ALA A 71 -2.93 24.04 -21.65
C ALA A 71 -3.38 23.45 -23.00
N VAL A 72 -2.43 23.03 -23.82
CA VAL A 72 -2.62 22.45 -25.13
C VAL A 72 -2.39 20.94 -25.07
N LEU A 73 -3.28 20.14 -25.66
CA LEU A 73 -3.06 18.72 -25.80
C LEU A 73 -1.85 18.48 -26.71
N THR A 74 -0.90 17.64 -26.28
CA THR A 74 0.18 17.17 -27.15
C THR A 74 -0.42 16.15 -28.11
N GLU A 75 -0.47 16.48 -29.41
CA GLU A 75 -1.02 15.61 -30.46
C GLU A 75 0.10 14.87 -31.20
N GLN A 76 1.24 15.54 -31.41
CA GLN A 76 2.37 14.97 -32.14
C GLN A 76 3.70 15.38 -31.52
N LEU A 77 4.68 14.48 -31.59
CA LEU A 77 6.09 14.79 -31.40
C LEU A 77 6.81 14.51 -32.72
N ARG A 78 7.58 15.48 -33.21
CA ARG A 78 8.41 15.32 -34.42
C ARG A 78 9.85 15.61 -34.07
N ASP A 79 10.72 14.71 -34.48
CA ASP A 79 12.15 14.74 -34.21
C ASP A 79 12.91 14.82 -35.53
N TYR A 80 13.82 15.79 -35.61
CA TYR A 80 14.62 16.10 -36.77
C TYR A 80 16.11 16.14 -36.38
N ASN A 81 16.98 15.79 -37.33
CA ASN A 81 18.39 16.16 -37.20
C ASN A 81 18.58 17.65 -37.55
N SER A 82 19.80 18.17 -37.36
CA SER A 82 20.12 19.57 -37.65
C SER A 82 19.94 19.96 -39.11
N ASP A 83 20.06 19.00 -40.04
CA ASP A 83 19.89 19.23 -41.49
C ASP A 83 18.41 19.30 -41.94
N GLY A 84 17.47 19.03 -41.01
CA GLY A 84 16.03 19.09 -41.28
C GLY A 84 15.41 17.75 -41.72
N GLU A 85 16.15 16.65 -41.66
CA GLU A 85 15.62 15.32 -41.96
C GLU A 85 14.80 14.79 -40.78
N LEU A 86 13.54 14.45 -41.05
CA LEU A 86 12.62 13.85 -40.08
C LEU A 86 13.10 12.45 -39.68
N GLN A 87 13.43 12.28 -38.41
CA GLN A 87 13.83 10.99 -37.82
C GLN A 87 12.60 10.15 -37.47
N TYR A 88 11.62 10.74 -36.78
CA TYR A 88 10.34 10.10 -36.49
C TYR A 88 9.24 11.10 -36.20
N THR A 89 8.00 10.64 -36.35
CA THR A 89 6.79 11.30 -35.81
C THR A 89 6.09 10.32 -34.87
N LEU A 90 5.84 10.75 -33.65
CA LEU A 90 4.97 10.06 -32.71
C LEU A 90 3.63 10.78 -32.65
N ASP A 91 2.58 10.14 -33.15
CA ASP A 91 1.21 10.58 -32.93
C ASP A 91 0.71 10.07 -31.57
N THR A 92 0.40 10.97 -30.65
CA THR A 92 0.01 10.59 -29.29
C THR A 92 -1.36 9.93 -29.25
N SER A 93 -2.22 10.12 -30.26
CA SER A 93 -3.52 9.45 -30.34
C SER A 93 -3.39 7.94 -30.45
N LEU A 94 -2.33 7.45 -31.10
CA LEU A 94 -2.03 6.01 -31.26
C LEU A 94 -1.67 5.33 -29.94
N ILE A 95 -1.26 6.10 -28.93
CA ILE A 95 -0.89 5.63 -27.59
C ILE A 95 -1.79 6.21 -26.50
N SER A 96 -2.88 6.91 -26.88
CA SER A 96 -3.78 7.59 -25.95
C SER A 96 -4.48 6.65 -24.97
N GLY A 97 -4.65 5.36 -25.34
CA GLY A 97 -5.17 4.32 -24.46
C GLY A 97 -4.15 3.71 -23.50
N SER A 98 -2.85 3.97 -23.70
CA SER A 98 -1.78 3.44 -22.85
C SER A 98 -1.61 4.23 -21.56
N TRP A 99 -2.04 5.49 -21.55
CA TRP A 99 -1.98 6.36 -20.38
C TRP A 99 -3.36 6.76 -19.90
N GLN A 100 -3.56 6.75 -18.58
CA GLN A 100 -4.82 7.20 -17.97
C GLN A 100 -5.09 8.69 -18.20
N HIS A 101 -4.04 9.48 -18.46
CA HIS A 101 -4.12 10.94 -18.51
C HIS A 101 -3.36 11.51 -19.71
N GLU A 102 -3.90 12.62 -20.23
CA GLU A 102 -3.35 13.31 -21.39
C GLU A 102 -1.98 13.92 -21.11
N TRP A 103 -1.10 13.93 -22.11
CA TRP A 103 0.07 14.80 -22.11
C TRP A 103 -0.35 16.18 -22.59
N VAL A 104 -0.17 17.21 -21.76
CA VAL A 104 -0.49 18.60 -22.12
C VAL A 104 0.70 19.55 -21.96
N LEU A 105 0.66 20.69 -22.65
CA LEU A 105 1.69 21.73 -22.70
C LEU A 105 1.09 23.01 -22.14
N ILE A 106 1.70 23.62 -21.13
CA ILE A 106 1.11 24.77 -20.43
C ILE A 106 2.14 25.88 -20.20
N HIS A 107 1.68 27.12 -20.29
CA HIS A 107 2.48 28.28 -19.88
C HIS A 107 2.71 28.23 -18.36
N ARG A 108 3.95 28.34 -17.90
CA ARG A 108 4.28 28.12 -16.48
C ARG A 108 3.49 29.03 -15.53
N ALA A 109 3.31 30.30 -15.90
CA ALA A 109 2.55 31.26 -15.08
C ALA A 109 1.06 30.89 -14.98
N HIS A 110 0.47 30.32 -16.03
CA HIS A 110 -0.92 29.87 -16.01
C HIS A 110 -1.11 28.65 -15.11
N LEU A 111 -0.14 27.72 -15.13
CA LEU A 111 -0.17 26.59 -14.18
C LEU A 111 0.00 27.08 -12.75
N HIS A 112 0.92 28.02 -12.51
CA HIS A 112 1.12 28.61 -11.20
C HIS A 112 -0.15 29.27 -10.68
N GLU A 113 -0.83 30.06 -11.51
CA GLU A 113 -2.12 30.66 -11.19
C GLU A 113 -3.18 29.59 -10.87
N ALA A 114 -3.29 28.54 -11.69
CA ALA A 114 -4.21 27.44 -11.44
C ALA A 114 -4.00 26.78 -10.06
N LEU A 115 -2.73 26.58 -9.69
CA LEU A 115 -2.35 26.02 -8.40
C LEU A 115 -2.64 26.99 -7.25
N LYS A 116 -2.30 28.26 -7.40
CA LYS A 116 -2.55 29.32 -6.40
C LYS A 116 -4.06 29.46 -6.14
N ASP A 117 -4.86 29.57 -7.19
CA ASP A 117 -6.31 29.67 -7.10
C ASP A 117 -6.89 28.45 -6.40
N LYS A 118 -6.42 27.24 -6.76
CA LYS A 118 -6.86 26.01 -6.09
C LYS A 118 -6.44 25.95 -4.62
N ALA A 119 -5.23 26.40 -4.29
CA ALA A 119 -4.71 26.40 -2.93
C ALA A 119 -5.53 27.32 -2.00
N GLN A 120 -6.03 28.45 -2.50
CA GLN A 120 -6.77 29.44 -1.74
C GLN A 120 -8.30 29.28 -1.82
N ALA A 121 -8.82 28.54 -2.80
CA ALA A 121 -10.26 28.35 -2.98
C ALA A 121 -10.92 27.54 -1.82
N PRO A 122 -12.22 27.74 -1.56
CA PRO A 122 -13.02 26.85 -0.72
C PRO A 122 -13.00 25.40 -1.25
N GLY A 123 -13.03 24.42 -0.36
CA GLY A 123 -12.99 23.00 -0.74
C GLY A 123 -12.70 22.07 0.43
N LYS A 124 -12.22 20.86 0.12
CA LYS A 124 -11.79 19.88 1.14
C LYS A 124 -10.59 20.43 1.91
N GLY A 125 -10.76 20.62 3.23
CA GLY A 125 -9.75 21.19 4.12
C GLY A 125 -9.69 22.72 4.11
N THR A 126 -8.92 23.29 5.05
CA THR A 126 -8.77 24.75 5.21
C THR A 126 -7.96 25.35 4.05
N PRO A 127 -8.37 26.51 3.48
CA PRO A 127 -7.56 27.23 2.50
C PRO A 127 -6.11 27.46 2.94
N VAL A 128 -5.17 27.32 2.01
CA VAL A 128 -3.74 27.57 2.27
C VAL A 128 -3.52 29.04 2.56
N VAL A 129 -2.74 29.32 3.60
CA VAL A 129 -2.27 30.68 3.90
C VAL A 129 -0.99 30.94 3.10
N LEU A 130 -1.04 31.86 2.14
CA LEU A 130 0.10 32.21 1.29
C LEU A 130 0.72 33.53 1.74
N HIS A 131 1.94 33.46 2.28
CA HIS A 131 2.75 34.61 2.66
C HIS A 131 3.68 34.98 1.50
N THR A 132 3.43 36.13 0.86
CA THR A 132 4.30 36.67 -0.20
C THR A 132 5.25 37.72 0.37
N SER A 133 6.31 38.06 -0.38
CA SER A 133 7.43 38.86 0.15
C SER A 133 8.04 38.29 1.45
N ALA A 134 7.90 36.98 1.66
CA ALA A 134 8.32 36.27 2.86
C ALA A 134 9.57 35.44 2.55
N LYS A 135 10.72 36.11 2.46
CA LYS A 135 11.99 35.44 2.22
C LYS A 135 12.45 34.73 3.50
N VAL A 136 12.57 33.41 3.43
CA VAL A 136 13.09 32.58 4.52
C VAL A 136 14.60 32.74 4.63
N ALA A 137 15.08 33.02 5.83
CA ALA A 137 16.49 33.19 6.15
C ALA A 137 17.07 31.99 6.93
N ASN A 138 16.27 31.37 7.80
CA ASN A 138 16.72 30.25 8.62
C ASN A 138 15.59 29.27 8.97
N LEU A 139 15.98 28.02 9.27
CA LEU A 139 15.07 26.92 9.56
C LEU A 139 15.59 26.09 10.74
N ASP A 140 14.68 25.54 11.54
CA ASP A 140 15.00 24.54 12.56
C ASP A 140 14.27 23.22 12.24
N PRO A 141 14.99 22.17 11.81
CA PRO A 141 14.42 20.86 11.50
C PRO A 141 13.79 20.13 12.69
N HIS A 142 14.28 20.36 13.92
CA HIS A 142 13.83 19.65 15.11
C HIS A 142 12.74 20.39 15.87
N ALA A 143 12.71 21.73 15.80
CA ALA A 143 11.60 22.52 16.31
C ALA A 143 10.48 22.72 15.26
N ALA A 144 10.74 22.40 13.99
CA ALA A 144 9.85 22.66 12.85
C ALA A 144 9.48 24.15 12.75
N THR A 145 10.50 25.01 12.65
CA THR A 145 10.30 26.46 12.61
C THR A 145 10.96 27.13 11.41
N VAL A 146 10.31 28.18 10.92
CA VAL A 146 10.74 29.02 9.79
C VAL A 146 10.99 30.43 10.32
N THR A 147 12.16 31.00 10.02
CA THR A 147 12.50 32.39 10.34
C THR A 147 12.67 33.19 9.05
N LEU A 148 11.92 34.27 8.92
CA LEU A 148 11.98 35.18 7.78
C LEU A 148 13.12 36.19 7.94
N GLU A 149 13.51 36.83 6.84
CA GLU A 149 14.55 37.88 6.83
C GLU A 149 14.16 39.13 7.67
N ASP A 150 12.86 39.38 7.86
CA ASP A 150 12.35 40.44 8.74
C ASP A 150 12.35 40.05 10.24
N GLY A 151 12.84 38.86 10.58
CA GLY A 151 12.93 38.34 11.94
C GLY A 151 11.65 37.65 12.44
N LYS A 152 10.55 37.65 11.69
CA LYS A 152 9.34 36.91 12.08
C LYS A 152 9.59 35.41 12.08
N ARG A 153 9.04 34.74 13.09
CA ARG A 153 9.19 33.30 13.31
C ARG A 153 7.82 32.61 13.27
N PHE A 154 7.77 31.49 12.56
CA PHE A 154 6.60 30.63 12.41
C PHE A 154 6.92 29.23 12.93
N GLU A 155 6.00 28.67 13.71
CA GLU A 155 6.10 27.31 14.23
C GLU A 155 5.02 26.42 13.62
N GLY A 156 5.39 25.17 13.37
CA GLY A 156 4.50 24.12 12.88
C GLY A 156 4.86 22.75 13.43
N ASP A 157 4.27 21.73 12.84
CA ASP A 157 4.56 20.32 13.11
C ASP A 157 5.68 19.79 12.21
N LEU A 158 5.74 20.28 10.97
CA LEU A 158 6.79 19.95 10.02
C LEU A 158 7.04 21.09 9.02
N VAL A 159 8.19 21.02 8.35
CA VAL A 159 8.63 21.94 7.33
C VAL A 159 8.91 21.19 6.04
N LEU A 160 8.45 21.71 4.91
CA LEU A 160 8.78 21.23 3.58
C LEU A 160 9.66 22.27 2.86
N GLY A 161 10.87 21.88 2.48
CA GLY A 161 11.79 22.67 1.67
C GLY A 161 11.48 22.49 0.18
N ALA A 162 10.78 23.45 -0.41
CA ALA A 162 10.39 23.50 -1.82
C ALA A 162 10.93 24.78 -2.50
N ASP A 163 12.08 25.27 -2.03
CA ASP A 163 12.68 26.57 -2.35
C ASP A 163 13.67 26.54 -3.52
N GLY A 164 13.65 25.46 -4.29
CA GLY A 164 14.27 25.34 -5.59
C GLY A 164 15.78 25.12 -5.57
N VAL A 165 16.42 25.28 -6.74
CA VAL A 165 17.85 24.99 -6.92
C VAL A 165 18.79 25.81 -6.03
N HIS A 166 18.34 26.96 -5.52
CA HIS A 166 19.10 27.82 -4.58
C HIS A 166 18.62 27.66 -3.13
N SER A 167 18.15 26.46 -2.77
CA SER A 167 17.55 26.14 -1.48
C SER A 167 18.38 26.56 -0.26
N VAL A 168 17.74 27.31 0.64
CA VAL A 168 18.18 27.55 2.01
C VAL A 168 17.83 26.36 2.90
N ALA A 169 16.75 25.63 2.61
CA ALA A 169 16.36 24.44 3.35
C ALA A 169 17.40 23.31 3.27
N ARG A 170 18.04 23.13 2.11
CA ARG A 170 18.96 22.03 1.83
C ARG A 170 20.10 21.89 2.84
N ARG A 171 20.73 23.01 3.25
CA ARG A 171 21.83 22.99 4.23
C ARG A 171 21.43 22.43 5.60
N HIS A 172 20.15 22.55 5.97
CA HIS A 172 19.63 22.07 7.25
C HIS A 172 19.33 20.57 7.23
N VAL A 173 19.39 19.93 6.06
CA VAL A 173 19.28 18.47 5.91
C VAL A 173 20.65 17.84 5.73
N SER A 174 21.47 18.35 4.81
CA SER A 174 22.79 17.77 4.50
C SER A 174 23.87 18.10 5.54
N GLY A 175 23.65 19.11 6.39
CA GLY A 175 24.66 19.67 7.30
C GLY A 175 25.80 20.40 6.58
N LYS A 176 25.71 20.57 5.26
CA LYS A 176 26.71 21.22 4.40
C LYS A 176 26.03 22.09 3.34
N ASP A 177 26.72 23.10 2.86
CA ASP A 177 26.21 23.96 1.78
C ASP A 177 26.42 23.28 0.41
N VAL A 178 25.53 22.33 0.06
CA VAL A 178 25.52 21.65 -1.24
C VAL A 178 24.97 22.61 -2.29
N LYS A 179 25.80 22.94 -3.27
CA LYS A 179 25.49 23.89 -4.35
C LYS A 179 25.33 23.17 -5.68
N ALA A 180 24.41 23.67 -6.49
CA ALA A 180 24.32 23.29 -7.88
C ALA A 180 25.50 23.86 -8.69
N PHE A 181 25.90 23.16 -9.73
CA PHE A 181 26.99 23.51 -10.63
C PHE A 181 26.52 23.52 -12.09
N SER A 182 27.26 24.19 -12.99
CA SER A 182 26.93 24.20 -14.42
C SER A 182 27.01 22.78 -14.99
N SER A 183 26.01 22.39 -15.79
CA SER A 183 26.06 21.13 -16.54
C SER A 183 26.91 21.22 -17.80
N GLY A 184 27.62 22.33 -18.04
CA GLY A 184 28.31 22.62 -19.31
C GLY A 184 27.38 23.09 -20.44
N ARG A 185 26.13 23.45 -20.11
CA ARG A 185 25.10 23.82 -21.09
C ARG A 185 24.28 25.01 -20.60
N ASN A 186 23.89 25.85 -21.55
CA ASN A 186 22.94 26.95 -21.36
C ASN A 186 21.74 26.76 -22.29
N ALA A 187 20.64 27.44 -22.03
CA ALA A 187 19.47 27.46 -22.90
C ALA A 187 19.00 28.88 -23.17
N PHE A 188 18.85 29.24 -24.45
CA PHE A 188 18.03 30.38 -24.82
C PHE A 188 16.56 30.01 -24.63
N ARG A 189 15.79 30.91 -24.01
CA ARG A 189 14.34 30.75 -23.85
C ARG A 189 13.64 32.05 -24.23
N PHE A 190 12.64 31.92 -25.08
CA PHE A 190 11.77 33.00 -25.54
C PHE A 190 10.47 32.42 -26.06
N MET A 191 9.53 33.30 -26.39
CA MET A 191 8.23 32.94 -26.94
C MET A 191 7.93 33.78 -28.17
N VAL A 192 7.19 33.22 -29.10
CA VAL A 192 6.76 33.92 -30.33
C VAL A 192 5.27 33.66 -30.54
N PRO A 193 4.45 34.68 -30.87
CA PRO A 193 3.08 34.46 -31.29
C PRO A 193 3.04 33.52 -32.49
N ARG A 194 2.30 32.41 -32.37
CA ARG A 194 2.21 31.40 -33.44
C ARG A 194 1.72 32.00 -34.75
N LYS A 195 0.87 33.03 -34.67
CA LYS A 195 0.36 33.78 -35.82
C LYS A 195 1.48 34.37 -36.68
N GLU A 196 2.53 34.93 -36.08
CA GLU A 196 3.68 35.51 -36.82
C GLU A 196 4.51 34.46 -37.58
N VAL A 197 4.44 33.20 -37.15
CA VAL A 197 5.05 32.07 -37.85
C VAL A 197 4.12 31.56 -38.97
N LEU A 198 2.81 31.53 -38.72
CA LEU A 198 1.81 31.11 -39.72
C LEU A 198 1.66 32.09 -40.89
N GLU A 199 1.91 33.38 -40.66
CA GLU A 199 1.87 34.42 -41.71
C GLU A 199 3.10 34.40 -42.62
N ASP A 200 4.15 33.66 -42.25
CA ASP A 200 5.38 33.51 -43.02
C ASP A 200 5.32 32.24 -43.89
N PRO A 201 5.22 32.36 -45.24
CA PRO A 201 5.02 31.22 -46.13
C PRO A 201 6.11 30.15 -46.03
N GLU A 202 7.32 30.51 -45.58
CA GLU A 202 8.44 29.59 -45.50
C GLU A 202 8.45 28.77 -44.21
N THR A 203 7.85 29.28 -43.13
CA THR A 203 7.84 28.61 -41.81
C THR A 203 6.47 28.14 -41.36
N ALA A 204 5.38 28.59 -42.00
CA ALA A 204 4.01 28.24 -41.63
C ALA A 204 3.75 26.72 -41.55
N HIS A 205 4.27 25.96 -42.52
CA HIS A 205 4.07 24.51 -42.61
C HIS A 205 4.66 23.74 -41.40
N MET A 206 5.65 24.31 -40.71
CA MET A 206 6.30 23.68 -39.57
C MET A 206 5.39 23.67 -38.33
N VAL A 207 4.53 24.68 -38.18
CA VAL A 207 3.69 24.89 -36.99
C VAL A 207 2.19 24.87 -37.28
N GLN A 208 1.78 24.49 -38.50
CA GLN A 208 0.37 24.45 -38.92
C GLN A 208 -0.49 23.46 -38.11
N THR A 209 0.10 22.35 -37.68
CA THR A 209 -0.58 21.32 -36.87
C THR A 209 -0.60 21.76 -35.40
N ASN A 210 -1.79 21.78 -34.79
CA ASN A 210 -1.93 22.09 -33.36
C ASN A 210 -1.25 21.02 -32.50
N GLY A 211 -0.88 21.39 -31.28
CA GLY A 211 -0.36 20.41 -30.30
C GLY A 211 0.94 19.71 -30.69
N THR A 212 1.65 20.18 -31.72
CA THR A 212 2.91 19.56 -32.18
C THR A 212 4.10 20.06 -31.36
N VAL A 213 4.87 19.13 -30.78
CA VAL A 213 6.20 19.39 -30.23
C VAL A 213 7.22 19.09 -31.32
N LEU A 214 8.05 20.07 -31.65
CA LEU A 214 9.08 19.97 -32.67
C LEU A 214 10.45 19.97 -31.98
N MET A 215 11.32 19.05 -32.39
CA MET A 215 12.66 18.89 -31.84
C MET A 215 13.68 18.79 -32.96
N TRP A 216 14.74 19.60 -32.91
CA TRP A 216 15.92 19.46 -33.76
C TRP A 216 17.14 19.20 -32.91
N HIS A 217 18.02 18.34 -33.40
CA HIS A 217 19.19 17.88 -32.68
C HIS A 217 20.46 17.93 -33.53
N SER A 218 21.52 18.53 -32.99
CA SER A 218 22.90 18.28 -33.41
C SER A 218 23.63 17.46 -32.34
N ALA A 219 24.95 17.24 -32.50
CA ALA A 219 25.75 16.55 -31.50
C ALA A 219 25.78 17.26 -30.13
N ASP A 220 25.71 18.59 -30.11
CA ASP A 220 25.92 19.42 -28.91
C ASP A 220 24.86 20.51 -28.70
N SER A 221 23.84 20.57 -29.55
CA SER A 221 22.79 21.58 -29.48
C SER A 221 21.41 20.99 -29.77
N LYS A 222 20.38 21.58 -29.16
CA LYS A 222 19.00 21.11 -29.30
C LYS A 222 18.04 22.29 -29.37
N VAL A 223 17.13 22.28 -30.32
CA VAL A 223 16.02 23.23 -30.40
C VAL A 223 14.72 22.49 -30.13
N VAL A 224 13.91 22.99 -29.19
CA VAL A 224 12.59 22.46 -28.88
C VAL A 224 11.57 23.57 -28.98
N ILE A 225 10.54 23.35 -29.80
CA ILE A 225 9.45 24.31 -30.04
C ILE A 225 8.14 23.62 -29.77
N TYR A 226 7.26 24.25 -28.99
CA TYR A 226 5.93 23.69 -28.75
C TYR A 226 4.90 24.76 -28.37
N PRO A 227 3.61 24.54 -28.70
CA PRO A 227 2.55 25.49 -28.43
C PRO A 227 2.14 25.50 -26.95
N CYS A 228 1.68 26.66 -26.49
CA CYS A 228 0.99 26.88 -25.22
C CYS A 228 -0.07 27.98 -25.42
N VAL A 229 -0.82 28.33 -24.37
CA VAL A 229 -1.87 29.36 -24.40
C VAL A 229 -2.86 29.10 -25.55
N ASN A 230 -3.60 27.99 -25.48
CA ASN A 230 -4.58 27.60 -26.52
C ASN A 230 -4.02 27.48 -27.95
N ASN A 231 -2.72 27.18 -28.12
CA ASN A 231 -1.99 27.20 -29.40
C ASN A 231 -1.72 28.60 -29.96
N GLU A 232 -1.82 29.66 -29.17
CA GLU A 232 -1.57 31.02 -29.65
C GLU A 232 -0.09 31.41 -29.54
N ILE A 233 0.66 30.81 -28.62
CA ILE A 233 2.06 31.13 -28.34
C ILE A 233 2.94 29.90 -28.52
N LEU A 234 4.07 30.05 -29.22
CA LEU A 234 5.12 29.03 -29.34
C LEU A 234 6.22 29.31 -28.33
N ASN A 235 6.54 28.32 -27.50
CA ASN A 235 7.68 28.36 -26.59
C ASN A 235 8.92 27.77 -27.26
N PHE A 236 10.05 28.46 -27.15
CA PHE A 236 11.35 28.04 -27.67
C PHE A 236 12.31 27.71 -26.53
N VAL A 237 12.99 26.57 -26.66
CA VAL A 237 14.12 26.18 -25.80
C VAL A 237 15.28 25.76 -26.68
N CYS A 238 16.36 26.54 -26.69
CA CYS A 238 17.52 26.31 -27.54
C CYS A 238 18.75 26.03 -26.66
N ILE A 239 18.99 24.75 -26.40
CA ILE A 239 20.10 24.25 -25.57
C ILE A 239 21.37 24.23 -26.39
N HIS A 240 22.47 24.74 -25.83
CA HIS A 240 23.77 24.86 -26.48
C HIS A 240 24.90 24.75 -25.44
N PRO A 241 26.16 24.50 -25.86
CA PRO A 241 27.32 24.53 -24.96
C PRO A 241 27.43 25.88 -24.24
N ASP A 242 27.68 25.86 -22.93
CA ASP A 242 27.78 27.10 -22.16
C ASP A 242 28.96 27.98 -22.64
N THR A 243 30.01 27.39 -23.21
CA THR A 243 31.18 28.08 -23.79
C THR A 243 30.81 29.13 -24.84
N LEU A 244 29.66 29.02 -25.51
CA LEU A 244 29.20 30.00 -26.49
C LEU A 244 28.58 31.25 -25.85
N THR A 245 28.20 31.18 -24.57
CA THR A 245 27.42 32.24 -23.90
C THR A 245 27.82 32.53 -22.45
N ASN A 246 28.85 31.87 -21.91
CA ASN A 246 29.21 31.96 -20.49
C ASN A 246 29.60 33.38 -20.05
N GLU A 247 30.19 34.18 -20.94
CA GLU A 247 30.56 35.57 -20.69
C GLU A 247 29.33 36.44 -20.37
N TYR A 248 28.18 36.13 -20.96
CA TYR A 248 26.90 36.81 -20.69
C TYR A 248 26.25 36.36 -19.38
N VAL A 249 26.65 35.21 -18.83
CA VAL A 249 26.14 34.66 -17.57
C VAL A 249 26.96 35.14 -16.37
N THR A 250 28.29 35.23 -16.53
CA THR A 250 29.25 35.52 -15.46
C THR A 250 29.39 37.01 -15.12
N HIS A 251 29.16 37.93 -16.06
CA HIS A 251 29.39 39.36 -15.85
C HIS A 251 28.20 40.17 -15.32
N GLY A 252 27.10 39.53 -14.94
CA GLY A 252 26.00 40.19 -14.24
C GLY A 252 25.26 41.20 -15.11
N TRP A 253 24.02 40.85 -15.45
CA TRP A 253 22.98 41.83 -15.78
C TRP A 253 23.19 42.66 -17.06
N ASN A 254 23.34 41.97 -18.19
CA ASN A 254 22.87 42.53 -19.47
C ASN A 254 21.91 41.50 -20.11
N GLN A 255 20.60 41.67 -19.89
CA GLN A 255 19.56 40.74 -20.38
C GLN A 255 19.35 40.82 -21.91
N GLY A 256 19.97 41.79 -22.59
CA GLY A 256 19.99 41.83 -24.05
C GLY A 256 21.14 40.99 -24.60
N VAL A 257 21.00 39.67 -24.62
CA VAL A 257 21.87 38.87 -25.49
C VAL A 257 21.45 39.19 -26.92
N GLY A 258 22.41 39.57 -27.75
CA GLY A 258 22.13 39.86 -29.14
C GLY A 258 21.49 38.64 -29.78
N LYS A 259 20.34 38.83 -30.42
CA LYS A 259 19.73 37.86 -31.33
C LYS A 259 20.76 37.25 -32.32
N GLY A 260 21.81 37.98 -32.66
CA GLY A 260 22.97 37.48 -33.38
C GLY A 260 23.66 36.29 -32.71
N THR A 261 23.91 36.32 -31.40
CA THR A 261 24.51 35.20 -30.65
C THR A 261 23.62 33.95 -30.67
N LEU A 262 22.30 34.12 -30.61
CA LEU A 262 21.36 33.00 -30.81
C LEU A 262 21.51 32.42 -32.23
N LEU A 263 21.54 33.24 -33.27
CA LEU A 263 21.67 32.76 -34.64
C LEU A 263 23.04 32.11 -34.90
N ASP A 264 24.12 32.67 -34.34
CA ASP A 264 25.47 32.13 -34.47
C ASP A 264 25.62 30.77 -33.78
N ALA A 265 24.99 30.59 -32.61
CA ALA A 265 25.01 29.32 -31.88
C ALA A 265 24.29 28.18 -32.62
N PHE A 266 23.34 28.51 -33.50
CA PHE A 266 22.53 27.55 -34.25
C PHE A 266 22.72 27.65 -35.77
N LYS A 267 23.79 28.32 -36.25
CA LYS A 267 24.03 28.62 -37.67
C LYS A 267 24.06 27.40 -38.60
N ASP A 268 24.38 26.23 -38.04
CA ASP A 268 24.48 24.96 -38.77
C ASP A 268 23.15 24.17 -38.78
N PHE A 269 22.08 24.73 -38.22
CA PHE A 269 20.73 24.15 -38.31
C PHE A 269 20.06 24.55 -39.63
N GLU A 270 19.10 23.74 -40.06
CA GLU A 270 18.33 23.94 -41.28
C GLU A 270 17.73 25.36 -41.39
N PRO A 271 17.66 25.94 -42.60
CA PRO A 271 17.29 27.35 -42.78
C PRO A 271 15.94 27.75 -42.18
N GLY A 272 14.96 26.84 -42.11
CA GLY A 272 13.66 27.07 -41.50
C GLY A 272 13.79 27.32 -39.99
N VAL A 273 14.60 26.54 -39.29
CA VAL A 273 14.89 26.75 -37.86
C VAL A 273 15.52 28.12 -37.63
N LEU A 274 16.52 28.51 -38.43
CA LEU A 274 17.14 29.83 -38.31
C LEU A 274 16.14 30.97 -38.51
N LYS A 275 15.19 30.83 -39.45
CA LYS A 275 14.10 31.81 -39.65
C LYS A 275 13.18 31.89 -38.43
N LEU A 276 12.85 30.76 -37.81
CA LEU A 276 12.08 30.73 -36.57
C LEU A 276 12.82 31.40 -35.42
N LEU A 277 14.10 31.10 -35.22
CA LEU A 277 14.94 31.73 -34.20
C LEU A 277 15.10 33.24 -34.45
N ASN A 278 15.12 33.65 -35.72
CA ASN A 278 15.12 35.06 -36.11
C ASN A 278 13.78 35.77 -35.85
N LYS A 279 12.76 35.13 -35.28
CA LYS A 279 11.56 35.81 -34.76
C LYS A 279 11.65 36.11 -33.26
N ALA A 280 12.74 35.71 -32.60
CA ALA A 280 12.98 36.06 -31.20
C ALA A 280 12.99 37.58 -31.00
N ASP A 281 12.21 38.04 -30.01
CA ASP A 281 12.21 39.41 -29.54
C ASP A 281 13.46 39.66 -28.68
N PRO A 282 14.35 40.60 -29.06
CA PRO A 282 15.56 40.91 -28.31
C PRO A 282 15.31 41.37 -26.87
N GLU A 283 14.14 41.94 -26.54
CA GLU A 283 13.85 42.44 -25.19
C GLU A 283 13.45 41.33 -24.22
N THR A 284 12.90 40.23 -24.74
CA THR A 284 12.41 39.10 -23.93
C THR A 284 13.28 37.85 -24.02
N LEU A 285 14.25 37.82 -24.94
CA LEU A 285 15.24 36.74 -25.08
C LEU A 285 16.12 36.60 -23.84
N LYS A 286 16.10 35.43 -23.19
CA LYS A 286 16.90 35.16 -21.98
C LYS A 286 17.76 33.93 -22.14
N ILE A 287 18.93 33.95 -21.51
CA ILE A 287 19.79 32.76 -21.31
C ILE A 287 19.59 32.22 -19.91
N TRP A 288 19.39 30.91 -19.83
CA TRP A 288 19.22 30.17 -18.59
C TRP A 288 20.38 29.17 -18.44
N PRO A 289 21.21 29.28 -17.40
CA PRO A 289 22.19 28.25 -17.10
C PRO A 289 21.49 26.96 -16.68
N LEU A 290 21.93 25.84 -17.25
CA LEU A 290 21.42 24.52 -16.86
C LEU A 290 22.28 24.00 -15.73
N LEU A 291 21.65 23.86 -14.56
CA LEU A 291 22.34 23.48 -13.34
C LEU A 291 22.07 22.01 -13.01
N ASP A 292 23.12 21.32 -12.62
CA ASP A 292 23.06 19.98 -12.03
C ASP A 292 23.53 20.06 -10.57
N MET A 293 23.31 19.00 -9.80
CA MET A 293 23.72 18.92 -8.41
C MET A 293 24.11 17.49 -8.05
N GLU A 294 25.09 17.37 -7.16
CA GLU A 294 25.43 16.07 -6.57
C GLU A 294 24.20 15.46 -5.90
N THR A 295 24.08 14.14 -6.00
CA THR A 295 23.01 13.39 -5.34
C THR A 295 23.07 13.58 -3.84
N LEU A 296 21.97 14.06 -3.25
CA LEU A 296 21.85 14.14 -1.81
C LEU A 296 21.67 12.73 -1.23
N PRO A 297 22.45 12.35 -0.21
CA PRO A 297 22.30 11.05 0.44
C PRO A 297 20.99 10.96 1.23
N GLN A 298 20.49 12.10 1.71
CA GLN A 298 19.24 12.20 2.46
C GLN A 298 18.53 13.52 2.13
N TRP A 299 17.20 13.49 2.18
CA TRP A 299 16.25 14.57 1.95
C TRP A 299 15.52 14.95 3.23
N VAL A 300 15.65 14.15 4.29
CA VAL A 300 14.94 14.35 5.57
C VAL A 300 15.94 14.60 6.69
N ASN A 301 15.59 15.55 7.57
CA ASN A 301 16.23 15.71 8.87
C ASN A 301 15.16 16.09 9.90
N GLY A 302 14.92 15.23 10.89
CA GLY A 302 13.89 15.47 11.91
C GLY A 302 12.51 15.66 11.28
N ARG A 303 11.96 16.88 11.39
CA ARG A 303 10.65 17.25 10.83
C ARG A 303 10.77 18.18 9.62
N LEU A 304 11.94 18.22 8.97
CA LEU A 304 12.18 18.88 7.68
C LEU A 304 12.35 17.83 6.58
N ALA A 305 11.66 18.01 5.46
CA ALA A 305 11.89 17.23 4.24
C ALA A 305 12.08 18.15 3.02
N LEU A 306 13.01 17.81 2.13
CA LEU A 306 13.23 18.49 0.85
C LEU A 306 12.38 17.86 -0.26
N MET A 307 11.99 18.67 -1.24
CA MET A 307 11.27 18.23 -2.44
C MET A 307 11.61 19.08 -3.67
N GLY A 308 11.31 18.57 -4.87
CA GLY A 308 11.63 19.23 -6.13
C GLY A 308 13.10 19.62 -6.24
N ASP A 309 13.41 20.73 -6.92
CA ASP A 309 14.79 21.18 -7.15
C ASP A 309 15.59 21.51 -5.86
N ALA A 310 14.92 21.60 -4.70
CA ALA A 310 15.64 21.70 -3.42
C ALA A 310 16.34 20.38 -3.07
N ALA A 311 15.74 19.25 -3.44
CA ALA A 311 16.28 17.90 -3.24
C ALA A 311 17.02 17.36 -4.48
N HIS A 312 16.42 17.54 -5.66
CA HIS A 312 16.83 16.86 -6.91
C HIS A 312 16.62 17.74 -8.14
N PRO A 313 17.46 18.77 -8.37
CA PRO A 313 17.33 19.59 -9.57
C PRO A 313 17.54 18.76 -10.84
N PHE A 314 16.74 19.04 -11.86
CA PHE A 314 16.74 18.32 -13.13
C PHE A 314 17.27 19.17 -14.28
N LEU A 315 18.05 18.55 -15.16
CA LEU A 315 18.28 19.10 -16.49
C LEU A 315 16.97 19.09 -17.28
N PRO A 316 16.72 20.06 -18.19
CA PRO A 316 15.44 20.27 -18.85
C PRO A 316 15.17 19.25 -19.99
N TYR A 317 15.52 17.99 -19.77
CA TYR A 317 15.24 16.87 -20.66
C TYR A 317 14.07 16.04 -20.10
N ARG A 318 13.34 15.36 -21.00
CA ARG A 318 12.24 14.45 -20.66
C ARG A 318 11.09 15.05 -19.85
N ALA A 319 11.00 16.38 -19.74
CA ALA A 319 9.93 17.08 -19.03
C ALA A 319 9.77 16.70 -17.54
N SER A 320 10.82 16.14 -16.92
CA SER A 320 10.67 15.47 -15.62
C SER A 320 10.73 16.38 -14.40
N GLY A 321 11.43 17.52 -14.43
CA GLY A 321 11.67 18.31 -13.21
C GLY A 321 10.39 18.77 -12.50
N GLY A 322 9.49 19.45 -13.22
CA GLY A 322 8.19 19.86 -12.67
C GLY A 322 7.30 18.68 -12.30
N ALA A 323 7.33 17.60 -13.08
CA ALA A 323 6.58 16.38 -12.81
C ALA A 323 7.03 15.71 -11.50
N MET A 324 8.33 15.57 -11.26
CA MET A 324 8.87 14.99 -10.03
C MET A 324 8.53 15.82 -8.81
N ALA A 325 8.55 17.15 -8.92
CA ALA A 325 8.15 18.03 -7.82
C ALA A 325 6.65 17.91 -7.47
N ILE A 326 5.78 17.62 -8.46
CA ILE A 326 4.36 17.34 -8.23
C ILE A 326 4.20 15.95 -7.58
N GLU A 327 4.90 14.94 -8.11
CA GLU A 327 4.93 13.58 -7.54
C GLU A 327 5.33 13.62 -6.06
N ASP A 328 6.38 14.36 -5.70
CA ASP A 328 6.82 14.50 -4.31
C ASP A 328 5.71 15.07 -3.40
N GLY A 329 5.02 16.12 -3.87
CA GLY A 329 3.97 16.77 -3.09
C GLY A 329 2.80 15.84 -2.79
N LEU A 330 2.42 14.98 -3.73
CA LEU A 330 1.34 14.01 -3.53
C LEU A 330 1.82 12.78 -2.75
N SER A 331 3.05 12.33 -2.93
CA SER A 331 3.67 11.30 -2.09
C SER A 331 3.67 11.72 -0.62
N LEU A 332 4.09 12.95 -0.31
CA LEU A 332 4.01 13.52 1.04
C LEU A 332 2.59 13.51 1.61
N ALA A 333 1.60 13.88 0.80
CA ALA A 333 0.20 13.81 1.23
C ALA A 333 -0.29 12.38 1.49
N VAL A 334 0.20 11.38 0.77
CA VAL A 334 -0.09 9.97 1.09
C VAL A 334 0.54 9.60 2.44
N MET A 335 1.82 9.92 2.66
CA MET A 335 2.55 9.57 3.88
C MET A 335 2.02 10.27 5.13
N LEU A 336 1.33 11.40 4.96
CA LEU A 336 0.80 12.25 6.02
C LEU A 336 -0.74 12.29 5.95
N PRO A 337 -1.45 11.26 6.44
CA PRO A 337 -2.90 11.31 6.58
C PRO A 337 -3.31 12.24 7.72
N GLY A 338 -4.55 12.74 7.68
CA GLY A 338 -5.04 13.74 8.63
C GLY A 338 -5.12 13.29 10.10
N ASP A 339 -5.08 11.98 10.36
CA ASP A 339 -5.07 11.37 11.70
C ASP A 339 -3.66 11.01 12.21
N LEU A 340 -2.61 11.37 11.46
CA LEU A 340 -1.23 11.13 11.85
C LEU A 340 -0.86 11.90 13.13
N ARG A 341 -0.22 11.20 14.07
CA ARG A 341 0.30 11.80 15.30
C ARG A 341 1.61 12.53 15.05
N ARG A 342 1.85 13.60 15.80
CA ARG A 342 3.08 14.42 15.72
C ARG A 342 4.35 13.58 15.91
N GLU A 343 4.35 12.59 16.81
CA GLU A 343 5.53 11.74 17.03
C GLU A 343 5.92 10.89 15.81
N ASP A 344 4.98 10.58 14.93
CA ASP A 344 5.20 9.69 13.78
C ASP A 344 5.71 10.45 12.54
N VAL A 345 5.70 11.80 12.57
CA VAL A 345 6.05 12.67 11.43
C VAL A 345 7.42 12.33 10.84
N SER A 346 8.46 12.25 11.67
CA SER A 346 9.82 11.97 11.19
C SER A 346 9.87 10.62 10.44
N THR A 347 9.27 9.58 11.02
CA THR A 347 9.20 8.25 10.39
C THR A 347 8.46 8.28 9.05
N ARG A 348 7.39 9.07 8.93
CA ARG A 348 6.65 9.23 7.66
C ARG A 348 7.43 10.01 6.61
N LEU A 349 8.19 11.02 7.00
CA LEU A 349 9.05 11.75 6.07
C LEU A 349 10.15 10.85 5.49
N HIS A 350 10.78 10.00 6.30
CA HIS A 350 11.75 9.02 5.80
C HIS A 350 11.08 7.97 4.89
N LEU A 351 9.81 7.65 5.12
CA LEU A 351 9.06 6.77 4.23
C LEU A 351 8.78 7.43 2.87
N TYR A 352 8.48 8.72 2.85
CA TYR A 352 8.40 9.53 1.62
C TYR A 352 9.73 9.50 0.86
N GLU A 353 10.84 9.75 1.54
CA GLU A 353 12.18 9.69 0.94
C GLU A 353 12.42 8.33 0.30
N LYS A 354 12.15 7.24 1.03
CA LYS A 354 12.30 5.88 0.51
C LYS A 354 11.41 5.60 -0.71
N ALA A 355 10.18 6.10 -0.73
CA ALA A 355 9.26 5.91 -1.86
C ALA A 355 9.73 6.66 -3.13
N ARG A 356 10.46 7.77 -2.95
CA ARG A 356 10.78 8.70 -4.05
C ARG A 356 12.20 8.59 -4.56
N GLN A 357 13.17 8.32 -3.68
CA GLN A 357 14.60 8.48 -3.98
C GLN A 357 15.04 7.65 -5.17
N ASP A 358 14.80 6.33 -5.18
CA ASP A 358 15.23 5.45 -6.27
C ASP A 358 14.68 5.90 -7.63
N ARG A 359 13.38 6.23 -7.68
CA ARG A 359 12.71 6.69 -8.88
C ARG A 359 13.28 8.02 -9.38
N VAL A 360 13.39 9.01 -8.50
CA VAL A 360 13.91 10.33 -8.85
C VAL A 360 15.34 10.24 -9.36
N LEU A 361 16.21 9.49 -8.68
CA LEU A 361 17.61 9.34 -9.08
C LEU A 361 17.74 8.65 -10.43
N GLN A 362 16.94 7.62 -10.68
CA GLN A 362 16.90 6.94 -11.98
C GLN A 362 16.49 7.90 -13.11
N ILE A 363 15.44 8.70 -12.89
CA ILE A 363 14.97 9.67 -13.89
C ILE A 363 16.01 10.79 -14.06
N GLN A 364 16.68 11.23 -12.98
CA GLN A 364 17.74 12.23 -13.05
C GLN A 364 18.88 11.75 -13.94
N GLU A 365 19.30 10.50 -13.79
CA GLU A 365 20.33 9.94 -14.67
C GLU A 365 19.85 9.85 -16.13
N TYR A 366 18.59 9.48 -16.39
CA TYR A 366 18.05 9.53 -17.76
C TYR A 366 18.08 10.95 -18.36
N THR A 367 17.87 11.99 -17.54
CA THR A 367 18.00 13.37 -18.01
C THR A 367 19.45 13.78 -18.27
N ARG A 368 20.39 13.34 -17.43
CA ARG A 368 21.83 13.53 -17.65
C ARG A 368 22.30 12.84 -18.93
N GLU A 369 21.90 11.60 -19.13
CA GLU A 369 22.20 10.84 -20.34
C GLU A 369 21.62 11.51 -21.59
N SER A 370 20.37 11.98 -21.53
CA SER A 370 19.73 12.73 -22.63
C SER A 370 20.45 14.06 -22.94
N GLY A 371 21.21 14.61 -21.99
CA GLY A 371 22.06 15.78 -22.20
C GLY A 371 23.45 15.45 -22.76
N ARG A 372 23.95 14.22 -22.55
CA ARG A 372 25.26 13.76 -23.04
C ARG A 372 25.18 13.24 -24.48
N ARG A 373 24.07 12.60 -24.86
CA ARG A 373 23.90 11.98 -26.19
C ARG A 373 22.45 11.98 -26.65
N HIS A 374 22.25 11.76 -27.95
CA HIS A 374 20.95 11.37 -28.47
C HIS A 374 20.61 9.93 -28.01
N VAL A 375 19.35 9.75 -27.59
CA VAL A 375 18.83 8.48 -27.09
C VAL A 375 17.90 7.89 -28.14
N GLY A 376 18.27 6.74 -28.72
CA GLY A 376 17.53 6.13 -29.83
C GLY A 376 16.13 5.62 -29.44
N GLY A 377 15.29 5.38 -30.45
CA GLY A 377 13.85 5.15 -30.28
C GLY A 377 13.45 4.05 -29.28
N LYS A 378 14.08 2.86 -29.32
CA LYS A 378 13.74 1.75 -28.41
C LYS A 378 14.06 2.10 -26.95
N GLU A 379 15.20 2.71 -26.71
CA GLU A 379 15.63 3.14 -25.38
C GLU A 379 14.76 4.30 -24.87
N ALA A 380 14.45 5.27 -25.75
CA ALA A 380 13.54 6.36 -25.44
C ALA A 380 12.14 5.86 -25.05
N ALA A 381 11.65 4.79 -25.67
CA ALA A 381 10.37 4.17 -25.32
C ALA A 381 10.40 3.53 -23.92
N ILE A 382 11.45 2.80 -23.56
CA ILE A 382 11.62 2.21 -22.22
C ILE A 382 11.68 3.30 -21.15
N ILE A 383 12.47 4.36 -21.40
CA ILE A 383 12.56 5.52 -20.49
C ILE A 383 11.19 6.20 -20.35
N SER A 384 10.47 6.38 -21.46
CA SER A 384 9.16 7.02 -21.44
C SER A 384 8.14 6.18 -20.67
N SER A 385 8.14 4.85 -20.83
CA SER A 385 7.28 3.94 -20.06
C SER A 385 7.60 4.02 -18.56
N TYR A 386 8.88 3.96 -18.18
CA TYR A 386 9.31 4.09 -16.78
C TYR A 386 8.82 5.41 -16.14
N ILE A 387 8.87 6.53 -16.89
CA ILE A 387 8.47 7.84 -16.36
C ILE A 387 6.95 8.00 -16.39
N TYR A 388 6.30 7.77 -17.53
CA TYR A 388 4.92 8.21 -17.79
C TYR A 388 3.84 7.20 -17.38
N ASP A 389 4.18 5.91 -17.25
CA ASP A 389 3.22 4.85 -16.89
C ASP A 389 2.99 4.75 -15.37
N HIS A 390 3.67 5.59 -14.58
CA HIS A 390 3.67 5.54 -13.12
C HIS A 390 2.64 6.48 -12.50
N ASP A 391 1.87 5.96 -11.53
CA ASP A 391 1.05 6.77 -10.61
C ASP A 391 1.72 6.79 -9.23
N GLU A 392 2.23 7.97 -8.84
CA GLU A 392 2.92 8.12 -7.56
C GLU A 392 2.00 7.98 -6.36
N TRP A 393 0.73 8.35 -6.47
CA TRP A 393 -0.20 8.20 -5.36
C TRP A 393 -0.38 6.72 -5.02
N ASP A 394 -0.59 5.89 -6.03
CA ASP A 394 -0.82 4.45 -5.85
C ASP A 394 0.46 3.75 -5.37
N HIS A 395 1.62 4.12 -5.92
CA HIS A 395 2.91 3.63 -5.45
C HIS A 395 3.15 3.97 -3.97
N SER A 396 3.07 5.24 -3.61
CA SER A 396 3.23 5.69 -2.22
C SER A 396 2.20 5.08 -1.28
N SER A 397 0.97 4.81 -1.75
CA SER A 397 -0.09 4.19 -0.95
C SER A 397 0.27 2.75 -0.59
N GLU A 398 0.87 2.01 -1.52
CA GLU A 398 1.36 0.65 -1.26
C GLU A 398 2.57 0.66 -0.32
N VAL A 399 3.53 1.57 -0.53
CA VAL A 399 4.68 1.73 0.39
C VAL A 399 4.22 2.05 1.82
N LEU A 400 3.22 2.93 1.97
CA LEU A 400 2.60 3.25 3.25
C LEU A 400 1.93 2.04 3.88
N ARG A 401 1.18 1.27 3.09
CA ARG A 401 0.46 0.07 3.53
C ARG A 401 1.42 -1.01 4.03
N GLN A 402 2.48 -1.30 3.27
CA GLN A 402 3.54 -2.22 3.68
C GLN A 402 4.23 -1.78 4.96
N HIS A 403 4.53 -0.49 5.09
CA HIS A 403 5.09 0.05 6.33
C HIS A 403 4.15 -0.16 7.52
N LEU A 404 2.87 0.17 7.36
CA LEU A 404 1.86 0.01 8.41
C LEU A 404 1.73 -1.46 8.87
N TRP A 405 1.70 -2.39 7.92
CA TRP A 405 1.67 -3.81 8.24
C TRP A 405 2.95 -4.29 8.93
N ALA A 406 4.12 -3.77 8.54
CA ALA A 406 5.39 -4.13 9.15
C ALA A 406 5.56 -3.62 10.59
N GLN A 407 4.78 -2.61 11.03
CA GLN A 407 4.82 -2.13 12.42
C GLN A 407 4.31 -3.17 13.41
N ASN A 408 3.42 -4.09 12.99
CA ASN A 408 2.95 -5.16 13.83
C ASN A 408 3.57 -6.50 13.38
N LYS A 409 4.65 -6.91 14.06
CA LYS A 409 5.35 -8.16 13.74
C LYS A 409 4.61 -9.43 14.19
N GLN A 410 3.54 -9.28 14.97
CA GLN A 410 2.77 -10.38 15.56
C GLN A 410 1.41 -10.53 14.87
N VAL A 411 1.37 -10.36 13.55
CA VAL A 411 0.13 -10.50 12.77
C VAL A 411 0.07 -11.82 12.03
N TYR A 412 -1.13 -12.39 11.98
CA TYR A 412 -1.41 -13.56 11.17
C TYR A 412 -1.58 -13.17 9.70
N TYR A 413 -0.76 -13.78 8.83
CA TYR A 413 -0.94 -13.74 7.38
C TYR A 413 -1.53 -15.06 6.90
N ARG A 414 -2.42 -14.96 5.93
CA ARG A 414 -3.01 -16.07 5.19
C ARG A 414 -3.06 -15.72 3.71
N GLN A 415 -3.16 -16.71 2.84
CA GLN A 415 -3.36 -16.43 1.43
C GLN A 415 -4.74 -15.79 1.22
N PRO A 416 -4.89 -14.77 0.34
CA PRO A 416 -3.87 -14.11 -0.48
C PRO A 416 -3.10 -12.98 0.25
N THR A 417 -1.78 -13.13 0.40
CA THR A 417 -0.96 -12.21 1.23
C THR A 417 -0.76 -10.81 0.66
N VAL A 418 -0.99 -10.61 -0.64
CA VAL A 418 -0.87 -9.30 -1.31
C VAL A 418 -1.88 -8.27 -0.77
N PHE A 419 -2.95 -8.71 -0.10
CA PHE A 419 -3.95 -7.84 0.50
C PHE A 419 -3.69 -7.53 1.98
N GLY A 420 -2.57 -8.02 2.53
CA GLY A 420 -2.17 -7.77 3.92
C GLY A 420 -2.55 -8.88 4.89
N PRO A 421 -2.48 -8.59 6.20
CA PRO A 421 -2.89 -9.51 7.25
C PRO A 421 -4.36 -9.91 7.12
N MET A 422 -4.67 -11.18 7.34
CA MET A 422 -6.03 -11.69 7.23
C MET A 422 -6.77 -11.54 8.58
N PRO A 423 -7.92 -10.85 8.65
CA PRO A 423 -8.72 -10.77 9.86
C PRO A 423 -9.33 -12.14 10.19
N GLY A 424 -9.54 -12.42 11.47
CA GLY A 424 -10.10 -13.70 11.91
C GLY A 424 -10.39 -13.72 13.42
N PRO A 425 -10.54 -14.90 14.03
CA PRO A 425 -10.90 -15.03 15.44
C PRO A 425 -9.90 -14.38 16.42
N ARG A 426 -8.61 -14.33 16.05
CA ARG A 426 -7.52 -13.86 16.92
C ARG A 426 -7.17 -12.39 16.74
N GLN A 427 -7.44 -11.83 15.55
CA GLN A 427 -7.04 -10.46 15.22
C GLN A 427 -7.98 -9.77 14.24
N ASP A 428 -7.95 -8.44 14.22
CA ASP A 428 -8.47 -7.65 13.10
C ASP A 428 -7.42 -7.40 11.99
N PHE A 429 -7.80 -6.63 10.98
CA PHE A 429 -6.92 -6.31 9.85
C PHE A 429 -5.63 -5.57 10.24
N TRP A 430 -5.63 -4.88 11.38
CA TRP A 430 -4.47 -4.16 11.91
C TRP A 430 -3.66 -5.02 12.91
N GLY A 431 -4.05 -6.27 13.09
CA GLY A 431 -3.41 -7.19 14.02
C GLY A 431 -3.78 -6.97 15.49
N ARG A 432 -4.87 -6.26 15.77
CA ARG A 432 -5.33 -6.02 17.15
C ARG A 432 -6.10 -7.25 17.65
N SER A 433 -5.81 -7.70 18.87
CA SER A 433 -6.45 -8.87 19.47
C SER A 433 -7.97 -8.70 19.61
N ARG A 434 -8.71 -9.78 19.40
CA ARG A 434 -10.17 -9.86 19.59
C ARG A 434 -10.60 -10.57 20.88
N ALA A 435 -9.67 -10.98 21.74
CA ALA A 435 -9.97 -11.74 22.97
C ALA A 435 -11.07 -11.10 23.83
N ALA A 436 -11.07 -9.76 23.96
CA ALA A 436 -12.10 -9.02 24.67
C ALA A 436 -13.50 -9.16 24.06
N ALA A 437 -13.61 -9.19 22.73
CA ALA A 437 -14.88 -9.44 22.04
C ALA A 437 -15.32 -10.90 22.23
N SER A 438 -14.37 -11.84 22.11
CA SER A 438 -14.59 -13.28 22.31
C SER A 438 -15.05 -13.65 23.72
N SER A 439 -14.74 -12.85 24.75
CA SER A 439 -15.25 -13.08 26.11
C SER A 439 -16.77 -12.99 26.26
N LYS A 440 -17.45 -12.34 25.30
CA LYS A 440 -18.91 -12.09 25.32
C LYS A 440 -19.68 -12.98 24.36
N THR A 441 -18.99 -13.81 23.58
CA THR A 441 -19.59 -14.71 22.60
C THR A 441 -20.16 -15.92 23.31
N LYS A 442 -21.19 -16.54 22.72
CA LYS A 442 -21.92 -17.66 23.34
C LYS A 442 -21.49 -18.96 22.70
N PHE A 443 -21.50 -20.03 23.49
CA PHE A 443 -21.37 -21.39 23.00
C PHE A 443 -22.46 -22.31 23.58
N CYS A 444 -22.82 -23.32 22.81
CA CYS A 444 -23.65 -24.44 23.26
C CYS A 444 -23.03 -25.73 22.76
N THR A 445 -22.59 -26.59 23.67
CA THR A 445 -21.88 -27.85 23.36
C THR A 445 -22.71 -29.05 23.81
N ALA A 446 -23.12 -29.91 22.88
CA ALA A 446 -23.68 -31.23 23.17
C ALA A 446 -22.59 -32.30 22.99
N SER A 447 -22.38 -33.15 23.99
CA SER A 447 -21.34 -34.18 23.93
C SER A 447 -21.79 -35.53 24.46
N VAL A 448 -21.20 -36.59 23.90
CA VAL A 448 -21.36 -37.97 24.36
C VAL A 448 -19.99 -38.60 24.53
N ARG A 449 -19.65 -38.94 25.77
CA ARG A 449 -18.45 -39.68 26.14
C ARG A 449 -18.74 -41.16 26.14
N LEU A 450 -17.91 -41.91 25.44
CA LEU A 450 -18.06 -43.33 25.18
C LEU A 450 -16.87 -44.10 25.74
N LYS A 451 -17.14 -45.31 26.21
CA LYS A 451 -16.14 -46.35 26.42
C LYS A 451 -16.11 -47.22 25.16
N THR A 452 -14.92 -47.38 24.58
CA THR A 452 -14.77 -47.99 23.25
C THR A 452 -13.43 -48.75 23.11
N SER A 453 -13.20 -49.33 21.93
CA SER A 453 -12.00 -50.11 21.59
C SER A 453 -10.76 -49.22 21.53
N ARG A 454 -9.83 -49.40 22.48
CA ARG A 454 -8.52 -48.73 22.43
C ARG A 454 -7.72 -49.12 21.19
N THR A 455 -7.79 -50.40 20.81
CA THR A 455 -7.05 -50.94 19.65
C THR A 455 -7.48 -50.24 18.37
N LEU A 456 -8.78 -50.02 18.19
CA LEU A 456 -9.29 -49.30 17.02
C LEU A 456 -8.87 -47.82 17.06
N LEU A 457 -9.05 -47.14 18.20
CA LEU A 457 -8.68 -45.73 18.34
C LEU A 457 -7.17 -45.50 18.15
N LYS A 458 -6.32 -46.47 18.52
CA LYS A 458 -4.87 -46.41 18.26
C LYS A 458 -4.55 -46.27 16.78
N ASN A 459 -5.36 -46.86 15.89
CA ASN A 459 -5.18 -46.78 14.44
C ASN A 459 -5.54 -45.40 13.87
N LEU A 460 -6.13 -44.52 14.67
CA LEU A 460 -6.42 -43.13 14.31
C LEU A 460 -5.33 -42.17 14.80
N LEU A 461 -4.33 -42.64 15.56
CA LEU A 461 -3.21 -41.82 15.99
C LEU A 461 -2.22 -41.60 14.82
N PRO A 462 -1.61 -40.41 14.68
CA PRO A 462 -0.83 -40.05 13.49
C PRO A 462 0.35 -40.96 13.19
N ASN A 463 1.10 -41.33 14.23
CA ASN A 463 2.33 -42.10 14.11
C ASN A 463 2.72 -42.73 15.45
N ALA A 464 3.85 -43.45 15.47
CA ALA A 464 4.32 -44.21 16.62
C ALA A 464 4.70 -43.36 17.86
N SER A 465 4.90 -42.05 17.70
CA SER A 465 5.16 -41.15 18.82
C SER A 465 3.93 -40.88 19.69
N TYR A 466 2.73 -41.20 19.18
CA TYR A 466 1.49 -41.10 19.94
C TYR A 466 1.14 -42.44 20.57
N SER A 467 0.69 -42.40 21.82
CA SER A 467 0.23 -43.58 22.56
C SER A 467 -0.81 -43.19 23.61
N PHE A 468 -1.43 -44.16 24.25
CA PHE A 468 -2.30 -43.90 25.41
C PHE A 468 -1.50 -44.04 26.70
N THR A 469 -1.81 -43.23 27.71
CA THR A 469 -1.13 -43.23 29.03
C THR A 469 -1.42 -44.49 29.86
N GLY A 470 -2.63 -45.06 29.75
CA GLY A 470 -3.08 -46.23 30.52
C GLY A 470 -2.73 -47.59 29.92
N MET A 471 -3.08 -48.69 30.60
CA MET A 471 -3.02 -50.09 30.08
C MET A 471 -4.43 -50.64 29.77
N GLY A 472 -4.53 -51.76 29.05
CA GLY A 472 -5.80 -52.44 28.74
C GLY A 472 -6.31 -52.25 27.30
N SER A 473 -7.43 -52.90 26.97
CA SER A 473 -8.04 -52.94 25.62
C SER A 473 -9.15 -51.91 25.38
N VAL A 474 -9.46 -51.10 26.39
CA VAL A 474 -10.55 -50.11 26.38
C VAL A 474 -9.98 -48.70 26.55
N ALA A 475 -10.60 -47.72 25.90
CA ALA A 475 -10.29 -46.30 26.02
C ALA A 475 -11.57 -45.45 26.00
N TYR A 476 -11.43 -44.15 26.24
CA TYR A 476 -12.54 -43.20 26.21
C TYR A 476 -12.41 -42.24 25.04
N ALA A 477 -13.52 -41.96 24.38
CA ALA A 477 -13.60 -40.93 23.36
C ALA A 477 -14.91 -40.15 23.48
N THR A 478 -14.91 -38.89 23.07
CA THR A 478 -16.09 -38.03 23.08
C THR A 478 -16.40 -37.57 21.66
N PHE A 479 -17.64 -37.73 21.24
CA PHE A 479 -18.18 -36.97 20.12
C PHE A 479 -18.84 -35.71 20.66
N SER A 480 -18.44 -34.55 20.15
CA SER A 480 -18.91 -33.25 20.63
C SER A 480 -19.33 -32.36 19.48
N GLN A 481 -20.53 -31.81 19.56
CA GLN A 481 -21.01 -30.76 18.69
C GLN A 481 -21.08 -29.46 19.48
N THR A 482 -20.54 -28.37 18.94
CA THR A 482 -20.64 -27.04 19.52
C THR A 482 -21.17 -26.05 18.51
N THR A 483 -22.13 -25.22 18.92
CA THR A 483 -22.60 -24.05 18.18
C THR A 483 -22.08 -22.81 18.86
N LEU A 484 -21.45 -21.93 18.09
CA LEU A 484 -20.90 -20.64 18.52
C LEU A 484 -21.76 -19.51 17.96
N ASP A 485 -21.94 -18.43 18.73
CA ASP A 485 -22.79 -17.30 18.34
C ASP A 485 -22.24 -15.96 18.85
N GLY A 486 -22.58 -14.86 18.16
CA GLY A 486 -22.17 -13.51 18.50
C GLY A 486 -20.73 -13.15 18.14
N LEU A 487 -20.11 -13.87 17.19
CA LEU A 487 -18.70 -13.71 16.82
C LEU A 487 -18.48 -12.41 16.03
N ASP A 488 -17.72 -11.47 16.57
CA ASP A 488 -17.49 -10.14 15.98
C ASP A 488 -16.78 -10.18 14.63
N TRP A 489 -15.84 -11.12 14.46
CA TRP A 489 -15.12 -11.35 13.20
C TRP A 489 -16.00 -11.97 12.11
N LEU A 490 -17.20 -12.44 12.47
CA LEU A 490 -18.28 -12.86 11.55
C LEU A 490 -19.48 -11.91 11.61
N ALA A 491 -19.24 -10.64 11.92
CA ALA A 491 -20.27 -9.59 12.00
C ALA A 491 -21.43 -9.91 12.98
N GLY A 492 -21.12 -10.62 14.07
CA GLY A 492 -22.08 -11.05 15.09
C GLY A 492 -22.75 -12.38 14.78
N GLY A 493 -22.40 -13.04 13.68
CA GLY A 493 -22.87 -14.38 13.33
C GLY A 493 -22.23 -15.51 14.15
N GLY A 494 -22.48 -16.73 13.69
CA GLY A 494 -22.09 -17.96 14.37
C GLY A 494 -21.84 -19.11 13.40
N TYR A 495 -21.33 -20.23 13.91
CA TYR A 495 -21.13 -21.46 13.15
C TYR A 495 -21.15 -22.66 14.10
N SER A 496 -21.31 -23.86 13.54
CA SER A 496 -21.29 -25.11 14.29
C SER A 496 -20.11 -25.99 13.90
N HIS A 497 -19.60 -26.76 14.86
CA HIS A 497 -18.58 -27.77 14.62
C HIS A 497 -18.88 -29.07 15.35
N PHE A 498 -18.46 -30.19 14.78
CA PHE A 498 -18.63 -31.54 15.32
C PHE A 498 -17.31 -32.31 15.25
N GLY A 499 -16.83 -32.86 16.35
CA GLY A 499 -15.51 -33.49 16.42
C GLY A 499 -15.46 -34.75 17.27
N LEU A 500 -14.46 -35.58 16.98
CA LEU A 500 -14.08 -36.74 17.79
C LEU A 500 -12.87 -36.38 18.65
N TYR A 501 -12.95 -36.60 19.96
CA TYR A 501 -11.87 -36.36 20.91
C TYR A 501 -11.48 -37.69 21.55
N ILE A 502 -10.24 -38.15 21.34
CA ILE A 502 -9.71 -39.39 21.92
C ILE A 502 -8.96 -39.00 23.19
N HIS A 503 -9.39 -39.52 24.34
CA HIS A 503 -8.83 -39.12 25.64
C HIS A 503 -7.62 -39.95 26.06
N ASP A 504 -6.90 -39.44 27.06
CA ASP A 504 -5.76 -40.11 27.70
C ASP A 504 -4.64 -40.46 26.71
N VAL A 505 -4.40 -39.56 25.75
CA VAL A 505 -3.34 -39.68 24.74
C VAL A 505 -2.11 -38.91 25.19
N GLN A 506 -0.94 -39.45 24.90
CA GLN A 506 0.34 -38.81 25.07
C GLN A 506 1.11 -38.79 23.76
N TYR A 507 1.86 -37.72 23.54
CA TYR A 507 2.88 -37.62 22.50
C TYR A 507 4.27 -37.63 23.15
N LYS A 508 5.17 -38.46 22.63
CA LYS A 508 6.58 -38.50 23.03
C LYS A 508 7.45 -37.87 21.95
N SER A 509 8.10 -36.77 22.27
CA SER A 509 9.05 -36.07 21.40
C SER A 509 10.34 -36.85 21.20
N ALA A 510 11.14 -36.42 20.23
CA ALA A 510 12.44 -37.05 19.91
C ALA A 510 13.44 -37.02 21.09
N ASP A 511 13.39 -35.98 21.93
CA ASP A 511 14.21 -35.84 23.14
C ASP A 511 13.64 -36.59 24.36
N GLY A 512 12.48 -37.22 24.21
CA GLY A 512 11.83 -38.04 25.24
C GLY A 512 10.85 -37.29 26.15
N GLN A 513 10.60 -35.99 25.93
CA GLN A 513 9.55 -35.25 26.63
C GLN A 513 8.15 -35.82 26.31
N ILE A 514 7.27 -35.81 27.30
CA ILE A 514 5.90 -36.31 27.16
C ILE A 514 4.93 -35.14 27.26
N THR A 515 4.01 -35.04 26.30
CA THR A 515 2.88 -34.12 26.33
C THR A 515 1.58 -34.91 26.33
N GLU A 516 0.77 -34.74 27.37
CA GLU A 516 -0.51 -35.44 27.53
C GLU A 516 -1.70 -34.55 27.17
N GLY A 517 -2.77 -35.16 26.67
CA GLY A 517 -4.00 -34.47 26.31
C GLY A 517 -5.05 -35.36 25.68
N SER A 518 -6.12 -34.73 25.18
CA SER A 518 -7.05 -35.38 24.25
C SER A 518 -6.60 -35.13 22.82
N TYR A 519 -6.54 -36.17 21.99
CA TYR A 519 -6.20 -36.05 20.58
C TYR A 519 -7.45 -35.84 19.73
N LEU A 520 -7.42 -34.84 18.84
CA LEU A 520 -8.50 -34.52 17.90
C LEU A 520 -8.08 -34.95 16.48
N PRO A 521 -8.48 -36.15 16.02
CA PRO A 521 -8.19 -36.62 14.66
C PRO A 521 -8.94 -35.86 13.56
N VAL A 522 -10.15 -35.36 13.83
CA VAL A 522 -10.97 -34.65 12.85
C VAL A 522 -11.96 -33.70 13.52
N LEU A 523 -12.13 -32.53 12.92
CA LEU A 523 -13.17 -31.56 13.28
C LEU A 523 -13.95 -31.16 12.02
N PHE A 524 -15.25 -31.39 12.03
CA PHE A 524 -16.16 -30.95 10.98
C PHE A 524 -16.69 -29.55 11.33
N GLU A 525 -16.73 -28.63 10.38
CA GLU A 525 -17.35 -27.30 10.54
C GLU A 525 -18.30 -27.01 9.38
N ASP A 526 -19.33 -26.21 9.63
CA ASP A 526 -20.35 -25.82 8.65
C ASP A 526 -20.09 -24.47 7.97
N LEU A 527 -18.95 -23.84 8.26
CA LEU A 527 -18.51 -22.58 7.66
C LEU A 527 -17.05 -22.68 7.21
N VAL A 528 -16.73 -22.07 6.06
CA VAL A 528 -15.39 -22.16 5.43
C VAL A 528 -14.35 -21.32 6.18
N ASP A 529 -14.72 -20.14 6.67
CA ASP A 529 -13.82 -19.21 7.34
C ASP A 529 -13.06 -19.82 8.54
N PRO A 530 -13.73 -20.49 9.51
CA PRO A 530 -13.05 -21.13 10.63
C PRO A 530 -12.22 -22.36 10.20
N ILE A 531 -12.56 -23.01 9.07
CA ILE A 531 -11.78 -24.12 8.50
C ILE A 531 -10.43 -23.59 8.00
N ILE A 532 -10.46 -22.57 7.14
CA ILE A 532 -9.24 -21.95 6.59
C ILE A 532 -8.37 -21.42 7.73
N SER A 533 -8.97 -20.66 8.64
CA SER A 533 -8.26 -20.06 9.77
C SER A 533 -7.62 -21.12 10.66
N GLY A 534 -8.35 -22.18 11.04
CA GLY A 534 -7.82 -23.24 11.90
C GLY A 534 -6.76 -24.11 11.24
N ARG A 535 -6.87 -24.37 9.93
CA ARG A 535 -5.88 -25.17 9.19
C ARG A 535 -4.58 -24.39 8.98
N GLU A 536 -4.68 -23.16 8.47
CA GLU A 536 -3.49 -22.37 8.10
C GLU A 536 -2.75 -21.83 9.32
N GLU A 537 -3.46 -21.40 10.36
CA GLU A 537 -2.85 -20.78 11.54
C GLU A 537 -2.49 -21.81 12.60
N LEU A 538 -3.36 -22.79 12.87
CA LEU A 538 -3.32 -23.59 14.10
C LEU A 538 -3.05 -25.09 13.88
N GLY A 539 -3.10 -25.57 12.64
CA GLY A 539 -2.88 -26.99 12.32
C GLY A 539 -4.02 -27.93 12.71
N PHE A 540 -5.25 -27.42 12.87
CA PHE A 540 -6.41 -28.29 13.12
C PHE A 540 -6.77 -29.14 11.88
N PRO A 541 -7.17 -30.41 12.05
CA PRO A 541 -7.63 -31.28 10.96
C PRO A 541 -9.10 -31.00 10.61
N LYS A 542 -9.35 -29.79 10.11
CA LYS A 542 -10.72 -29.32 9.82
C LYS A 542 -11.20 -29.71 8.44
N VAL A 543 -12.44 -30.15 8.32
CA VAL A 543 -13.13 -30.42 7.06
C VAL A 543 -14.55 -29.88 7.08
N PHE A 544 -15.14 -29.65 5.91
CA PHE A 544 -16.50 -29.15 5.82
C PHE A 544 -17.54 -30.27 5.98
N SER A 545 -18.58 -30.02 6.77
CA SER A 545 -19.84 -30.78 6.76
C SER A 545 -20.98 -29.84 7.11
N THR A 546 -22.16 -30.03 6.53
CA THR A 546 -23.38 -29.42 7.08
C THR A 546 -23.65 -30.04 8.44
N ILE A 547 -23.97 -29.21 9.43
CA ILE A 547 -24.25 -29.60 10.82
C ILE A 547 -25.56 -28.92 11.23
N ASP A 548 -26.65 -29.68 11.21
CA ASP A 548 -27.98 -29.19 11.57
C ASP A 548 -28.26 -29.53 13.04
N VAL A 549 -28.54 -28.50 13.84
CA VAL A 549 -28.82 -28.63 15.27
C VAL A 549 -30.29 -28.31 15.55
N ASN A 550 -31.04 -29.28 16.07
CA ASN A 550 -32.42 -29.12 16.48
C ASN A 550 -32.55 -29.30 18.00
N ARG A 551 -32.94 -28.22 18.68
CA ARG A 551 -33.02 -28.15 20.14
C ARG A 551 -34.46 -28.08 20.59
N ARG A 552 -34.82 -28.94 21.55
CA ARG A 552 -36.11 -28.91 22.24
C ARG A 552 -35.87 -28.85 23.75
N ARG A 553 -36.94 -28.67 24.53
CA ARG A 553 -36.85 -28.54 26.00
C ARG A 553 -36.12 -29.70 26.68
N HIS A 554 -36.36 -30.93 26.22
CA HIS A 554 -35.82 -32.17 26.82
C HIS A 554 -35.02 -33.02 25.82
N SER A 555 -34.70 -32.49 24.65
CA SER A 555 -33.90 -33.22 23.67
C SER A 555 -33.01 -32.31 22.81
N TYR A 556 -31.92 -32.89 22.33
CA TYR A 556 -30.94 -32.23 21.47
C TYR A 556 -30.56 -33.19 20.34
N HIS A 557 -30.77 -32.76 19.11
CA HIS A 557 -30.50 -33.58 17.92
C HIS A 557 -29.52 -32.87 16.99
N VAL A 558 -28.48 -33.57 16.59
CA VAL A 558 -27.51 -33.12 15.59
C VAL A 558 -27.59 -34.05 14.39
N THR A 559 -27.65 -33.48 13.20
CA THR A 559 -27.52 -34.22 11.93
C THR A 559 -26.32 -33.69 11.18
N THR A 560 -25.41 -34.58 10.76
CA THR A 560 -24.28 -34.22 9.91
C THR A 560 -24.47 -34.77 8.51
N SER A 561 -24.22 -33.93 7.50
CA SER A 561 -24.41 -34.31 6.11
C SER A 561 -23.43 -33.62 5.16
N TRP A 562 -23.27 -34.21 3.98
CA TRP A 562 -22.52 -33.61 2.88
C TRP A 562 -23.34 -33.72 1.60
N ARG A 563 -23.75 -32.56 1.05
CA ARG A 563 -24.60 -32.45 -0.16
C ARG A 563 -25.84 -33.37 -0.13
N GLY A 564 -26.48 -33.49 1.03
CA GLY A 564 -27.69 -34.30 1.25
C GLY A 564 -27.44 -35.75 1.68
N GLY A 565 -26.20 -36.26 1.58
CA GLY A 565 -25.80 -37.54 2.16
C GLY A 565 -25.67 -37.40 3.68
N VAL A 566 -26.70 -37.84 4.42
CA VAL A 566 -26.70 -37.82 5.89
C VAL A 566 -25.87 -38.98 6.41
N TRP A 567 -24.77 -38.67 7.08
CA TRP A 567 -23.80 -39.66 7.53
C TRP A 567 -23.73 -39.79 9.04
N GLY A 568 -24.21 -38.81 9.81
CA GLY A 568 -24.17 -38.85 11.27
C GLY A 568 -25.43 -38.31 11.92
N ARG A 569 -25.84 -38.94 13.02
CA ARG A 569 -26.92 -38.49 13.90
C ARG A 569 -26.51 -38.65 15.35
N LEU A 570 -26.60 -37.57 16.12
CA LEU A 570 -26.45 -37.58 17.57
C LEU A 570 -27.77 -37.13 18.18
N SER A 571 -28.33 -37.94 19.09
CA SER A 571 -29.57 -37.63 19.80
C SER A 571 -29.36 -37.77 21.30
N LEU A 572 -29.66 -36.70 22.04
CA LEU A 572 -29.72 -36.69 23.50
C LEU A 572 -31.17 -36.48 23.91
N THR A 573 -31.70 -37.33 24.79
CA THR A 573 -33.08 -37.23 25.26
C THR A 573 -33.17 -37.35 26.78
N GLY A 574 -34.28 -36.86 27.35
CA GLY A 574 -34.44 -36.75 28.80
C GLY A 574 -33.44 -35.76 29.41
N LEU A 575 -33.25 -34.61 28.75
CA LEU A 575 -32.36 -33.57 29.27
C LEU A 575 -32.97 -32.93 30.53
N GLU A 576 -32.22 -33.01 31.61
CA GLU A 576 -32.54 -32.43 32.92
C GLU A 576 -31.39 -31.56 33.42
N GLU A 577 -31.71 -30.48 34.12
CA GLU A 577 -30.73 -29.49 34.57
C GLU A 577 -30.02 -29.97 35.82
N THR A 578 -28.69 -29.96 35.78
CA THR A 578 -27.85 -30.39 36.92
C THR A 578 -27.97 -29.38 38.05
N SER A 579 -28.20 -29.82 39.29
CA SER A 579 -28.32 -28.94 40.46
C SER A 579 -27.02 -28.18 40.78
N GLN A 580 -27.11 -27.01 41.43
CA GLN A 580 -25.91 -26.20 41.76
C GLN A 580 -24.92 -26.93 42.71
N GLU A 581 -25.41 -27.83 43.57
CA GLU A 581 -24.58 -28.66 44.45
C GLU A 581 -23.85 -29.78 43.67
N GLU A 582 -24.47 -30.37 42.65
CA GLU A 582 -23.84 -31.34 41.73
C GLU A 582 -22.83 -30.68 40.78
N GLN A 583 -23.07 -29.42 40.39
CA GLN A 583 -22.10 -28.61 39.64
C GLN A 583 -20.84 -28.31 40.48
N GLN A 584 -20.96 -28.16 41.80
CA GLN A 584 -19.82 -27.95 42.71
C GLN A 584 -19.12 -29.26 43.13
N THR A 585 -19.86 -30.36 43.32
CA THR A 585 -19.31 -31.67 43.72
C THR A 585 -18.67 -32.44 42.56
N ASN A 586 -19.18 -32.30 41.34
CA ASN A 586 -18.54 -32.83 40.12
C ASN A 586 -17.61 -31.83 39.41
N GLY A 587 -17.62 -30.55 39.82
CA GLY A 587 -17.01 -29.42 39.11
C GLY A 587 -16.17 -28.48 39.98
N ALA A 588 -15.33 -29.01 40.87
CA ALA A 588 -14.15 -28.26 41.32
C ALA A 588 -13.14 -28.21 40.16
N THR A 589 -13.15 -27.11 39.39
CA THR A 589 -11.98 -26.53 38.70
C THR A 589 -10.91 -27.53 38.23
N LYS A 590 -11.28 -28.53 37.41
CA LYS A 590 -10.29 -29.26 36.62
C LYS A 590 -10.19 -28.55 35.29
N THR A 591 -9.07 -27.86 35.08
CA THR A 591 -8.65 -27.40 33.76
C THR A 591 -8.90 -28.51 32.75
N PRO A 592 -9.51 -28.21 31.58
CA PRO A 592 -9.66 -29.20 30.53
C PRO A 592 -8.30 -29.81 30.19
N PRO A 593 -8.24 -31.09 29.80
CA PRO A 593 -6.99 -31.65 29.29
C PRO A 593 -6.55 -30.86 28.05
N ASN A 594 -5.25 -30.74 27.84
CA ASN A 594 -4.70 -30.13 26.63
C ASN A 594 -5.26 -30.81 25.38
N LEU A 595 -5.32 -30.08 24.28
CA LEU A 595 -5.73 -30.62 22.99
C LEU A 595 -4.48 -30.91 22.15
N LEU A 596 -4.32 -32.16 21.73
CA LEU A 596 -3.28 -32.59 20.80
C LEU A 596 -3.86 -32.60 19.38
N LEU A 597 -3.10 -32.01 18.45
CA LEU A 597 -3.38 -31.97 17.02
C LEU A 597 -2.14 -32.43 16.26
N HIS A 598 -2.33 -32.73 14.97
CA HIS A 598 -1.24 -33.07 14.08
C HIS A 598 -1.37 -32.27 12.78
N ARG A 599 -0.45 -31.33 12.58
CA ARG A 599 -0.44 -30.49 11.38
C ARG A 599 0.23 -31.25 10.25
N TYR A 600 -0.39 -31.22 9.07
CA TYR A 600 0.18 -31.71 7.82
C TYR A 600 -0.16 -30.72 6.69
N MET A 601 0.86 -30.21 6.00
CA MET A 601 0.73 -29.38 4.80
C MET A 601 1.59 -29.98 3.69
N PRO A 602 1.03 -30.33 2.53
CA PRO A 602 1.78 -30.95 1.44
C PRO A 602 2.60 -29.91 0.66
N CYS A 603 3.74 -30.33 0.11
CA CYS A 603 4.46 -29.58 -0.91
C CYS A 603 3.60 -29.39 -2.18
N VAL A 604 3.76 -28.26 -2.86
CA VAL A 604 3.15 -28.01 -4.18
C VAL A 604 3.96 -28.70 -5.28
N GLY A 605 3.29 -29.50 -6.13
CA GLY A 605 3.88 -30.06 -7.35
C GLY A 605 3.66 -31.56 -7.53
N LYS A 606 3.58 -32.02 -8.78
CA LYS A 606 3.32 -33.42 -9.12
C LYS A 606 4.40 -34.36 -8.56
N ASP A 607 5.66 -33.93 -8.61
CA ASP A 607 6.81 -34.75 -8.20
C ASP A 607 7.04 -34.75 -6.68
N GLN A 608 6.24 -33.96 -5.94
CA GLN A 608 6.34 -33.80 -4.48
C GLN A 608 5.15 -34.45 -3.75
N LYS A 609 4.33 -35.27 -4.43
CA LYS A 609 3.17 -35.94 -3.83
C LYS A 609 3.58 -36.81 -2.64
N GLY A 610 2.89 -36.65 -1.53
CA GLY A 610 3.15 -37.39 -0.29
C GLY A 610 4.27 -36.80 0.57
N ILE A 611 4.96 -35.77 0.09
CA ILE A 611 5.99 -35.05 0.85
C ILE A 611 5.34 -33.85 1.54
N PRO A 612 5.39 -33.77 2.88
CA PRO A 612 4.94 -32.59 3.60
C PRO A 612 5.95 -31.45 3.50
N GLU A 613 5.45 -30.24 3.28
CA GLU A 613 6.17 -28.99 3.54
C GLU A 613 6.20 -28.69 5.04
N ALA A 614 5.15 -29.08 5.77
CA ALA A 614 5.11 -29.03 7.23
C ALA A 614 4.38 -30.24 7.81
N GLU A 615 5.02 -30.98 8.72
CA GLU A 615 4.40 -32.06 9.49
C GLU A 615 4.92 -32.03 10.93
N TYR A 616 4.04 -31.82 11.91
CA TYR A 616 4.44 -31.79 13.33
C TYR A 616 3.26 -31.88 14.31
N PRO A 617 3.49 -32.37 15.54
CA PRO A 617 2.54 -32.27 16.65
C PRO A 617 2.26 -30.80 17.04
N VAL A 618 1.01 -30.50 17.36
CA VAL A 618 0.60 -29.21 17.94
C VAL A 618 -0.15 -29.48 19.25
N VAL A 619 0.10 -28.64 20.25
CA VAL A 619 -0.64 -28.64 21.52
C VAL A 619 -1.37 -27.31 21.69
N VAL A 620 -2.65 -27.38 22.05
CA VAL A 620 -3.42 -26.25 22.58
C VAL A 620 -3.47 -26.41 24.09
N ASP A 621 -2.97 -25.40 24.79
CA ASP A 621 -2.86 -25.41 26.24
C ASP A 621 -4.14 -24.85 26.84
N SER A 622 -4.96 -25.76 27.37
CA SER A 622 -6.29 -25.41 27.85
C SER A 622 -6.24 -24.50 29.08
N ALA A 623 -5.20 -24.58 29.90
CA ALA A 623 -5.02 -23.64 31.02
C ALA A 623 -4.73 -22.24 30.48
N GLN A 624 -3.80 -22.15 29.53
CA GLN A 624 -3.41 -20.88 28.94
C GLN A 624 -4.56 -20.22 28.17
N ASP A 625 -5.32 -20.96 27.36
CA ASP A 625 -6.47 -20.42 26.62
C ASP A 625 -7.52 -19.79 27.56
N LEU A 626 -7.79 -20.42 28.71
CA LEU A 626 -8.71 -19.87 29.71
C LEU A 626 -8.22 -18.56 30.34
N THR A 627 -6.92 -18.29 30.33
CA THR A 627 -6.39 -16.98 30.74
C THR A 627 -6.55 -15.91 29.67
N ILE A 628 -6.60 -16.30 28.39
CA ILE A 628 -6.73 -15.38 27.25
C ILE A 628 -8.20 -14.99 27.06
N VAL A 629 -9.08 -15.99 26.99
CA VAL A 629 -10.53 -15.80 26.95
C VAL A 629 -11.16 -16.65 28.06
N PRO A 630 -11.49 -16.05 29.22
CA PRO A 630 -12.18 -16.76 30.28
C PRO A 630 -13.54 -17.25 29.80
N SER A 631 -13.82 -18.54 29.98
CA SER A 631 -15.12 -19.13 29.69
C SER A 631 -15.93 -19.31 30.98
N ARG A 632 -17.24 -19.15 30.87
CA ARG A 632 -18.19 -19.31 31.96
C ARG A 632 -19.35 -20.17 31.51
N ILE A 633 -19.55 -21.29 32.19
CA ILE A 633 -20.74 -22.12 32.02
C ILE A 633 -21.93 -21.41 32.67
N THR A 634 -23.02 -21.26 31.91
CA THR A 634 -24.27 -20.68 32.38
C THR A 634 -25.32 -21.74 32.65
N ARG A 635 -25.23 -22.90 31.96
CA ARG A 635 -26.19 -23.99 32.10
C ARG A 635 -25.55 -25.34 31.76
N GLU A 636 -25.87 -26.38 32.53
CA GLU A 636 -25.52 -27.78 32.22
C GLU A 636 -26.77 -28.66 32.32
N LEU A 637 -27.00 -29.46 31.29
CA LEU A 637 -28.09 -30.43 31.20
C LEU A 637 -27.50 -31.83 31.00
N ARG A 638 -27.96 -32.83 31.74
CA ARG A 638 -27.58 -34.24 31.56
C ARG A 638 -28.71 -35.00 30.89
N ALA A 639 -28.36 -35.88 29.95
CA ALA A 639 -29.31 -36.71 29.24
C ALA A 639 -29.45 -38.06 29.95
N THR A 640 -30.69 -38.58 30.04
CA THR A 640 -30.93 -39.95 30.52
C THR A 640 -30.65 -40.99 29.44
N ASP A 641 -30.78 -40.60 28.17
CA ASP A 641 -30.52 -41.48 27.03
C ASP A 641 -29.78 -40.72 25.92
N ALA A 642 -28.84 -41.42 25.27
CA ALA A 642 -28.03 -40.86 24.21
C ALA A 642 -27.75 -41.91 23.12
N LYS A 643 -27.96 -41.49 21.87
CA LYS A 643 -27.76 -42.32 20.69
C LYS A 643 -26.84 -41.61 19.71
N LEU A 644 -25.77 -42.30 19.31
CA LEU A 644 -24.87 -41.87 18.25
C LEU A 644 -24.92 -42.90 17.11
N GLU A 645 -25.25 -42.44 15.91
CA GLU A 645 -25.30 -43.25 14.69
C GLU A 645 -24.39 -42.62 13.64
N ILE A 646 -23.48 -43.41 13.08
CA ILE A 646 -22.61 -43.01 11.99
C ILE A 646 -22.77 -44.04 10.87
N ASP A 647 -23.19 -43.57 9.70
CA ASP A 647 -23.29 -44.34 8.48
C ASP A 647 -22.10 -43.99 7.59
N GLY A 648 -21.24 -44.98 7.31
CA GLY A 648 -20.04 -44.80 6.49
C GLY A 648 -20.34 -44.29 5.08
N LEU A 649 -21.54 -44.61 4.57
CA LEU A 649 -21.94 -44.44 3.16
C LEU A 649 -20.87 -44.99 2.19
N ASP A 650 -21.04 -44.80 0.88
CA ASP A 650 -20.03 -45.19 -0.11
C ASP A 650 -19.28 -43.98 -0.72
N TRP A 651 -18.31 -44.27 -1.60
CA TRP A 651 -17.55 -43.25 -2.33
C TRP A 651 -18.38 -42.41 -3.30
N ASN A 652 -19.56 -42.88 -3.72
CA ASN A 652 -20.45 -42.10 -4.59
C ASN A 652 -21.23 -41.07 -3.77
N GLN A 653 -21.64 -41.44 -2.55
CA GLN A 653 -22.40 -40.59 -1.64
C GLN A 653 -21.50 -39.60 -0.87
N LEU A 654 -20.27 -40.00 -0.52
CA LEU A 654 -19.29 -39.18 0.20
C LEU A 654 -17.90 -39.17 -0.48
N PRO A 655 -17.76 -38.72 -1.73
CA PRO A 655 -16.51 -38.81 -2.49
C PRO A 655 -15.30 -38.15 -1.79
N THR A 656 -15.51 -37.08 -1.02
CA THR A 656 -14.44 -36.37 -0.32
C THR A 656 -14.36 -36.68 1.18
N LEU A 657 -15.28 -37.48 1.73
CA LEU A 657 -15.38 -37.72 3.18
C LEU A 657 -15.49 -39.21 3.56
N HIS A 658 -15.78 -40.12 2.62
CA HIS A 658 -15.99 -41.55 2.91
C HIS A 658 -14.82 -42.14 3.70
N HIS A 659 -13.58 -41.88 3.29
CA HIS A 659 -12.38 -42.34 4.00
C HIS A 659 -12.27 -41.89 5.47
N ILE A 660 -12.96 -40.80 5.85
CA ILE A 660 -13.04 -40.34 7.24
C ILE A 660 -14.24 -41.00 7.91
N VAL A 661 -15.42 -40.87 7.31
CA VAL A 661 -16.70 -41.28 7.91
C VAL A 661 -16.80 -42.80 8.08
N SER A 662 -16.33 -43.59 7.10
CA SER A 662 -16.31 -45.05 7.23
C SER A 662 -15.44 -45.51 8.39
N ARG A 663 -14.30 -44.84 8.64
CA ARG A 663 -13.43 -45.11 9.79
C ARG A 663 -14.08 -44.71 11.12
N LEU A 664 -14.87 -43.64 11.15
CA LEU A 664 -15.65 -43.26 12.33
C LEU A 664 -16.78 -44.27 12.62
N ALA A 665 -17.42 -44.81 11.58
CA ALA A 665 -18.49 -45.80 11.71
C ALA A 665 -18.01 -47.15 12.29
N GLU A 666 -16.72 -47.46 12.17
CA GLU A 666 -16.13 -48.66 12.75
C GLU A 666 -16.00 -48.60 14.29
N ILE A 667 -16.07 -47.42 14.92
CA ILE A 667 -15.84 -47.25 16.37
C ILE A 667 -16.98 -47.93 17.16
N PRO A 668 -16.73 -49.05 17.87
CA PRO A 668 -17.79 -49.73 18.60
C PRO A 668 -18.16 -48.96 19.87
N VAL A 669 -19.44 -48.82 20.14
CA VAL A 669 -19.91 -48.26 21.41
C VAL A 669 -20.10 -49.39 22.42
N TYR A 670 -19.20 -49.53 23.39
CA TYR A 670 -19.37 -50.51 24.46
C TYR A 670 -20.32 -50.00 25.55
N GLU A 671 -20.18 -48.72 25.89
CA GLU A 671 -20.95 -48.07 26.96
C GLU A 671 -20.96 -46.56 26.74
N VAL A 672 -22.10 -45.91 26.97
CA VAL A 672 -22.20 -44.46 27.07
C VAL A 672 -21.92 -44.06 28.51
N ILE A 673 -20.84 -43.32 28.73
CA ILE A 673 -20.36 -42.95 30.07
C ILE A 673 -20.99 -41.63 30.54
N GLU A 674 -21.11 -40.67 29.63
CA GLU A 674 -21.70 -39.36 29.93
C GLU A 674 -22.34 -38.80 28.65
N ALA A 675 -23.50 -38.17 28.80
CA ALA A 675 -24.14 -37.41 27.73
C ALA A 675 -24.71 -36.12 28.31
N LYS A 676 -24.30 -34.96 27.76
CA LYS A 676 -24.68 -33.65 28.31
C LYS A 676 -24.73 -32.54 27.28
N VAL A 677 -25.42 -31.46 27.64
CA VAL A 677 -25.43 -30.18 26.92
C VAL A 677 -24.94 -29.10 27.88
N VAL A 678 -23.92 -28.34 27.47
CA VAL A 678 -23.32 -27.24 28.23
C VAL A 678 -23.49 -25.95 27.45
N GLU A 679 -24.05 -24.93 28.09
CA GLU A 679 -24.18 -23.59 27.53
C GLU A 679 -23.29 -22.63 28.33
N GLY A 680 -22.73 -21.63 27.65
CA GLY A 680 -21.88 -20.65 28.30
C GLY A 680 -21.50 -19.47 27.42
N GLU A 681 -20.65 -18.63 28.01
CA GLU A 681 -20.04 -17.46 27.37
C GLU A 681 -18.51 -17.58 27.41
N GLY A 682 -17.84 -16.93 26.47
CA GLY A 682 -16.38 -16.94 26.36
C GLY A 682 -15.88 -18.06 25.46
N VAL A 683 -15.81 -17.78 24.16
CA VAL A 683 -15.28 -18.73 23.16
C VAL A 683 -13.78 -18.56 23.02
N ALA A 684 -13.01 -19.61 23.33
CA ALA A 684 -11.56 -19.60 23.20
C ALA A 684 -11.15 -19.29 21.75
N ASP A 685 -10.20 -18.37 21.58
CA ASP A 685 -9.60 -18.05 20.28
C ASP A 685 -8.45 -19.00 19.90
N VAL A 686 -8.16 -19.97 20.79
CA VAL A 686 -7.17 -21.04 20.67
C VAL A 686 -5.76 -20.55 20.30
N SER A 687 -5.43 -19.33 20.74
CA SER A 687 -4.14 -18.70 20.49
C SER A 687 -2.97 -19.32 21.27
N SER A 688 -3.22 -20.20 22.25
CA SER A 688 -2.15 -20.99 22.91
C SER A 688 -1.59 -22.12 22.04
N ALA A 689 -2.20 -22.40 20.89
CA ALA A 689 -1.76 -23.44 19.96
C ALA A 689 -0.30 -23.21 19.53
N ARG A 690 0.54 -24.22 19.76
CA ARG A 690 1.97 -24.18 19.43
C ARG A 690 2.46 -25.55 19.01
N LYS A 691 3.57 -25.59 18.28
CA LYS A 691 4.29 -26.84 18.05
C LYS A 691 4.72 -27.43 19.39
N VAL A 692 4.67 -28.75 19.52
CA VAL A 692 5.23 -29.43 20.69
C VAL A 692 6.76 -29.38 20.67
N GLU A 693 7.36 -29.40 19.48
CA GLU A 693 8.81 -29.29 19.25
C GLU A 693 9.12 -28.00 18.47
N PRO A 694 10.16 -27.22 18.82
CA PRO A 694 10.51 -25.96 18.14
C PRO A 694 10.72 -26.08 16.61
#